data_AF-A0A371QAH7-F1
#
_entry.id   AF-A0A371QAH7-F1
#
_cell.length_a   1.000
_cell.length_b   1.000
_cell.length_c   1.000
_cell.angle_alpha   90.00
_cell.angle_beta   90.00
_cell.angle_gamma   90.00
#
_symmetry.space_group_name_H-M   'P 1'
#
loop_
_entity.id
_entity.type
_entity.pdbx_description
1 polymer ?
#
loop_
_entity_poly.entity_id
_entity_poly.type
_entity_poly.pdbx_seq_one_letter_code
_entity_poly.pdbx_strand_id
1 'polypeptide(L)'
;MTQTVDSGTRGAGGAVGDGGRVGRASADRFPAVLLVVPSVGALAACGHLVVVEIPSGTPVRQAYAVVAVTVWAVVCGRLLWRLLTPTGLAVAPDGLELRGGLRRVHLPWEAIEGLCLVPVPHLAPLDSATAFRGLLLVRTRAGAPTGAPGRGSPRWSAPWQGILFDLRPLNVPRRRLDELLAPYAGDSWHGVARLPADRTGAVTVPGELLTWPALPLLYLRPVLAAVGTIALVAAWSDQHLGGPAVLGAAGAGTVLCVAGGSWLISRLSRACRLHVDPHGLRLSVAGAERFLPRGDLSTVEIGPAHGTGEQRGQAVLVRLAPGAGRPARLPRWSFPYRETQRTVELVPLHSQHRMYRHGLPVFPEQLTDALVRFGYDRPGPAADGAAAHGPAVGETVTLHVSPAPGSAHRTVASALRAAPGGRPVRVLIEPGRYEEALAVSGTVELCAANGPDTVVIETPEQVTVDCTGHVTLDALRIVNRASAAVRATGHLELRRCAVEGLGEFAVQALRGAEVTLHECTVRVGRTELAGARGTLHHSRFLAAKGDAVLATDGAHVEIVGCTVTESRGHGIRVVGSTARIEECELRRTGRAAVAVGDHAEADVLRCEVHEAHTTGIAYHDQGRGTVRDTTVRGAKDGLFIARGADPLVRGCRFENCRGTGVTVAEQGLGRLDDCHVETVGETGISVLSGGAPDLHACRVVDGRSGVVVREARGTFTDLEVRGQTANAVVVRDESSVRLRGVRLERCDSGLVARGSGVTVQLVDVTVADVANSGLALEDTARVTVERATVERAGLFGFNCRGDSHLTARECTVTEPGEAGLLTVTNAGVEADLLTVSGSRGCGILGRDSSRLTVSRAWLRGGEGDGIRLDASVVGRFEDCEVTAYNGEAVAGSDRVVLENVRTGATVKDAQQPEAGPLAELEGMIGLETAKRQVAVQVDLLRLARWRADAGLPAPPMAHHLVFSGPPGTGKTSVARLYGQILAALGALKKGHMIEVARGDLVGEYLGHTAQKTRTVFERAHGGVLFIDEAYSLARRFGAGSDFGQEAIDVLTKLMEDHRDDVVVIAAGYTEEMRTFLESNPGLRSRFSRTLEFGAYEPAELTEIVRLQARRHTYRLAPDVGPLLTDRFERRQRRGDAANARDARTLLEEMVEHQAARLADRETPTRDELIVLLAEDLPGGGTTVPGGGTTVPGGGSAA
;
A
#
# COMPACT_ATOMS: atom_id res chain seq x y z
N MET A 1 -63.72 30.93 -7.35
CA MET A 1 -64.81 31.27 -6.42
C MET A 1 -64.66 30.43 -5.16
N THR A 2 -64.92 31.07 -4.01
CA THR A 2 -65.44 30.56 -2.72
C THR A 2 -65.41 29.06 -2.35
N GLN A 3 -65.15 28.83 -1.05
CA GLN A 3 -65.50 27.62 -0.30
C GLN A 3 -67.01 27.33 -0.31
N THR A 4 -67.43 26.10 -0.04
CA THR A 4 -68.43 25.67 0.99
C THR A 4 -68.70 24.15 0.78
N VAL A 5 -68.46 23.24 1.74
CA VAL A 5 -69.17 22.89 3.00
C VAL A 5 -70.03 21.62 2.86
N ASP A 6 -70.17 20.91 3.99
CA ASP A 6 -71.02 19.78 4.37
C ASP A 6 -72.44 19.66 3.75
N SER A 7 -73.20 18.57 3.96
CA SER A 7 -72.96 17.13 4.21
C SER A 7 -74.34 16.42 4.28
N GLY A 8 -74.38 15.08 4.31
CA GLY A 8 -75.63 14.30 4.41
C GLY A 8 -76.34 14.06 3.07
N THR A 9 -77.26 13.10 2.94
CA THR A 9 -77.73 12.13 3.94
C THR A 9 -78.24 10.84 3.28
N ARG A 10 -78.20 9.73 4.04
CA ARG A 10 -79.06 8.51 4.00
C ARG A 10 -79.97 8.27 2.77
N GLY A 11 -79.92 7.07 2.20
CA GLY A 11 -81.05 6.52 1.44
C GLY A 11 -80.78 5.14 0.84
N ALA A 12 -81.53 4.12 1.25
CA ALA A 12 -81.52 2.80 0.63
C ALA A 12 -82.52 2.72 -0.53
N GLY A 13 -82.39 1.71 -1.40
CA GLY A 13 -83.43 1.36 -2.38
C GLY A 13 -82.87 0.93 -3.72
N GLY A 14 -83.27 -0.25 -4.20
CA GLY A 14 -82.82 -0.77 -5.49
C GLY A 14 -83.73 -0.43 -6.66
N ALA A 15 -83.22 -0.76 -7.86
CA ALA A 15 -83.94 -1.19 -9.06
C ALA A 15 -84.50 -0.15 -10.08
N VAL A 16 -83.78 -0.10 -11.21
CA VAL A 16 -84.27 -0.23 -12.60
C VAL A 16 -84.97 0.97 -13.30
N GLY A 17 -84.42 1.30 -14.49
CA GLY A 17 -85.02 2.14 -15.53
C GLY A 17 -84.49 3.58 -15.59
N ASP A 18 -84.14 4.16 -16.74
CA ASP A 18 -83.90 3.62 -18.10
C ASP A 18 -82.99 4.61 -18.89
N GLY A 19 -82.43 4.18 -20.03
CA GLY A 19 -81.90 5.06 -21.08
C GLY A 19 -80.37 5.15 -21.22
N GLY A 20 -79.82 4.62 -22.32
CA GLY A 20 -78.43 4.87 -22.72
C GLY A 20 -77.82 3.82 -23.66
N ARG A 21 -77.71 4.10 -24.96
CA ARG A 21 -77.08 3.21 -25.96
C ARG A 21 -75.54 3.19 -25.83
N VAL A 22 -74.90 2.04 -26.15
CA VAL A 22 -73.99 1.83 -27.31
C VAL A 22 -73.05 0.62 -27.13
N GLY A 23 -73.07 -0.32 -28.10
CA GLY A 23 -71.85 -0.79 -28.79
C GLY A 23 -70.99 -1.96 -28.25
N ARG A 24 -71.18 -3.14 -28.86
CA ARG A 24 -70.16 -4.14 -29.29
C ARG A 24 -68.84 -4.30 -28.49
N ALA A 25 -68.72 -5.49 -27.86
CA ALA A 25 -67.79 -6.60 -28.19
C ALA A 25 -66.25 -6.39 -28.33
N SER A 26 -65.53 -7.52 -28.32
CA SER A 26 -64.05 -7.72 -28.36
C SER A 26 -63.29 -7.48 -27.05
N ALA A 27 -62.22 -8.24 -26.84
CA ALA A 27 -61.70 -8.61 -25.50
C ALA A 27 -60.52 -7.75 -24.99
N ASP A 28 -60.22 -6.62 -25.63
CA ASP A 28 -59.01 -5.81 -25.36
C ASP A 28 -59.00 -5.06 -24.01
N ARG A 29 -60.05 -5.22 -23.17
CA ARG A 29 -60.27 -4.39 -21.96
C ARG A 29 -59.83 -5.01 -20.63
N PHE A 30 -59.55 -6.31 -20.57
CA PHE A 30 -59.09 -6.94 -19.31
C PHE A 30 -57.74 -6.41 -18.76
N PRO A 31 -56.74 -6.02 -19.58
CA PRO A 31 -55.49 -5.43 -19.06
C PRO A 31 -55.68 -4.07 -18.36
N ALA A 32 -56.74 -3.33 -18.69
CA ALA A 32 -56.93 -1.96 -18.21
C ALA A 32 -57.36 -1.88 -16.73
N VAL A 33 -58.12 -2.86 -16.24
CA VAL A 33 -58.76 -2.78 -14.91
C VAL A 33 -57.75 -2.91 -13.76
N LEU A 34 -56.69 -3.71 -13.92
CA LEU A 34 -55.70 -3.95 -12.87
C LEU A 34 -54.79 -2.74 -12.58
N LEU A 35 -54.70 -1.78 -13.52
CA LEU A 35 -53.84 -0.59 -13.44
C LEU A 35 -54.50 0.62 -12.74
N VAL A 36 -55.83 0.64 -12.64
CA VAL A 36 -56.56 1.80 -12.09
C VAL A 36 -56.47 1.87 -10.56
N VAL A 37 -56.53 0.73 -9.86
CA VAL A 37 -56.65 0.69 -8.39
C VAL A 37 -55.43 1.32 -7.66
N PRO A 38 -54.16 1.06 -8.04
CA PRO A 38 -53.01 1.73 -7.41
C PRO A 38 -52.96 3.24 -7.71
N SER A 39 -53.50 3.65 -8.86
CA SER A 39 -53.41 5.03 -9.37
C SER A 39 -54.23 6.02 -8.54
N VAL A 40 -55.35 5.59 -7.96
CA VAL A 40 -56.20 6.44 -7.10
C VAL A 40 -55.54 6.74 -5.75
N GLY A 41 -54.89 5.74 -5.13
CA GLY A 41 -54.23 5.91 -3.83
C GLY A 41 -53.04 6.88 -3.88
N ALA A 42 -52.26 6.87 -4.97
CA ALA A 42 -51.14 7.80 -5.16
C ALA A 42 -51.60 9.25 -5.32
N LEU A 43 -52.71 9.49 -6.04
CA LEU A 43 -53.28 10.84 -6.21
C LEU A 43 -53.75 11.44 -4.89
N ALA A 44 -54.32 10.64 -3.98
CA ALA A 44 -54.73 11.11 -2.66
C ALA A 44 -53.54 11.54 -1.79
N ALA A 45 -52.42 10.80 -1.82
CA ALA A 45 -51.21 11.14 -1.06
C ALA A 45 -50.60 12.49 -1.49
N CYS A 46 -50.56 12.76 -2.79
CA CYS A 46 -50.11 14.06 -3.32
C CYS A 46 -51.03 15.23 -2.93
N GLY A 47 -52.30 14.97 -2.59
CA GLY A 47 -53.24 15.99 -2.13
C GLY A 47 -52.97 16.51 -0.71
N HIS A 48 -52.36 15.71 0.17
CA HIS A 48 -52.17 16.10 1.58
C HIS A 48 -50.94 16.98 1.83
N LEU A 49 -49.86 16.83 1.05
CA LEU A 49 -48.65 17.69 1.20
C LEU A 49 -48.87 19.14 0.73
N VAL A 50 -50.06 19.46 0.22
CA VAL A 50 -50.46 20.76 -0.35
C VAL A 50 -51.09 21.71 0.68
N VAL A 51 -51.32 21.25 1.92
CA VAL A 51 -52.18 21.96 2.90
C VAL A 51 -51.38 22.68 4.00
N VAL A 52 -50.05 22.60 4.03
CA VAL A 52 -49.20 23.47 4.87
C VAL A 52 -48.86 24.74 4.11
N GLU A 53 -49.18 25.90 4.68
CA GLU A 53 -49.16 27.18 3.98
C GLU A 53 -47.76 27.67 3.60
N ILE A 54 -47.55 27.92 2.31
CA ILE A 54 -46.51 28.83 1.80
C ILE A 54 -47.19 29.76 0.78
N PRO A 55 -46.97 31.09 0.82
CA PRO A 55 -47.70 32.04 -0.01
C PRO A 55 -47.61 31.84 -1.53
N SER A 56 -48.59 32.39 -2.24
CA SER A 56 -48.75 32.29 -3.69
C SER A 56 -47.59 32.92 -4.48
N GLY A 57 -46.94 32.12 -5.34
CA GLY A 57 -45.96 32.62 -6.32
C GLY A 57 -45.01 31.57 -6.91
N THR A 58 -44.90 30.37 -6.32
CA THR A 58 -43.85 29.40 -6.66
C THR A 58 -44.15 28.53 -7.90
N PRO A 59 -43.27 28.47 -8.92
CA PRO A 59 -43.45 27.62 -10.12
C PRO A 59 -43.32 26.11 -9.85
N VAL A 60 -42.86 25.72 -8.66
CA VAL A 60 -42.65 24.32 -8.22
C VAL A 60 -43.89 23.44 -8.42
N ARG A 61 -45.10 24.01 -8.26
CA ARG A 61 -46.37 23.26 -8.31
C ARG A 61 -46.71 22.71 -9.70
N GLN A 62 -46.19 23.31 -10.77
CA GLN A 62 -46.38 22.82 -12.14
C GLN A 62 -45.36 21.71 -12.49
N ALA A 63 -44.13 21.81 -11.99
CA ALA A 63 -43.06 20.84 -12.31
C ALA A 63 -43.41 19.40 -11.87
N TYR A 64 -43.93 19.23 -10.65
CA TYR A 64 -44.28 17.92 -10.11
C TYR A 64 -45.36 17.18 -10.92
N ALA A 65 -46.35 17.90 -11.46
CA ALA A 65 -47.42 17.31 -12.26
C ALA A 65 -46.89 16.74 -13.59
N VAL A 66 -45.97 17.46 -14.25
CA VAL A 66 -45.37 17.03 -15.52
C VAL A 66 -44.52 15.78 -15.34
N VAL A 67 -43.66 15.75 -14.31
CA VAL A 67 -42.79 14.58 -14.02
C VAL A 67 -43.61 13.30 -13.79
N ALA A 68 -44.69 13.38 -13.01
CA ALA A 68 -45.55 12.22 -12.73
C ALA A 68 -46.20 11.64 -14.01
N VAL A 69 -46.72 12.49 -14.89
CA VAL A 69 -47.34 12.07 -16.16
C VAL A 69 -46.31 11.42 -17.09
N THR A 70 -45.10 12.00 -17.19
CA THR A 70 -44.03 11.48 -18.07
C THR A 70 -43.57 10.09 -17.66
N VAL A 71 -43.40 9.81 -16.37
CA VAL A 71 -42.99 8.48 -15.88
C VAL A 71 -44.07 7.41 -16.17
N TRP A 72 -45.35 7.75 -15.99
CA TRP A 72 -46.45 6.79 -16.15
C TRP A 72 -46.62 6.32 -17.61
N ALA A 73 -46.46 7.23 -18.58
CA ALA A 73 -46.55 6.92 -20.01
C ALA A 73 -45.52 5.88 -20.47
N VAL A 74 -44.30 5.92 -19.92
CA VAL A 74 -43.20 5.00 -20.27
C VAL A 74 -43.47 3.57 -19.83
N VAL A 75 -44.20 3.37 -18.73
CA VAL A 75 -44.52 2.03 -18.19
C VAL A 75 -45.60 1.34 -19.02
N CYS A 76 -46.73 2.03 -19.27
CA CYS A 76 -47.88 1.43 -19.96
C CYS A 76 -47.57 1.04 -21.41
N GLY A 77 -46.76 1.82 -22.14
CA GLY A 77 -46.40 1.53 -23.53
C GLY A 77 -45.64 0.21 -23.72
N ARG A 78 -44.75 -0.15 -22.78
CA ARG A 78 -44.00 -1.43 -22.82
C ARG A 78 -44.89 -2.66 -22.68
N LEU A 79 -46.02 -2.54 -21.99
CA LEU A 79 -46.92 -3.65 -21.69
C LEU A 79 -47.83 -3.96 -22.89
N LEU A 80 -48.36 -2.92 -23.56
CA LEU A 80 -49.19 -3.06 -24.75
C LEU A 80 -48.44 -3.70 -25.93
N TRP A 81 -47.16 -3.34 -26.11
CA TRP A 81 -46.32 -3.85 -27.20
C TRP A 81 -46.15 -5.38 -27.18
N ARG A 82 -46.01 -5.98 -25.99
CA ARG A 82 -45.81 -7.44 -25.82
C ARG A 82 -47.02 -8.29 -26.21
N LEU A 83 -48.22 -7.71 -26.27
CA LEU A 83 -49.46 -8.42 -26.62
C LEU A 83 -49.73 -8.48 -28.13
N LEU A 84 -48.97 -7.74 -28.94
CA LEU A 84 -49.24 -7.50 -30.37
C LEU A 84 -48.17 -8.04 -31.32
N THR A 85 -47.14 -8.73 -30.81
CA THR A 85 -45.98 -9.24 -31.56
C THR A 85 -46.09 -10.76 -31.86
N PRO A 86 -45.72 -11.24 -33.07
CA PRO A 86 -45.75 -12.67 -33.42
C PRO A 86 -44.60 -13.50 -32.81
N THR A 87 -44.76 -14.83 -32.75
CA THR A 87 -44.02 -15.73 -31.85
C THR A 87 -43.56 -17.08 -32.45
N GLY A 88 -43.69 -17.28 -33.77
CA GLY A 88 -43.18 -18.46 -34.47
C GLY A 88 -43.02 -18.27 -35.97
N LEU A 89 -42.29 -19.20 -36.60
CA LEU A 89 -41.93 -19.23 -38.01
C LEU A 89 -42.28 -20.59 -38.62
N ALA A 90 -42.79 -20.59 -39.85
CA ALA A 90 -42.82 -21.76 -40.72
C ALA A 90 -42.05 -21.46 -42.00
N VAL A 91 -41.26 -22.43 -42.46
CA VAL A 91 -40.59 -22.39 -43.76
C VAL A 91 -41.42 -23.23 -44.74
N ALA A 92 -41.90 -22.59 -45.82
CA ALA A 92 -42.77 -23.20 -46.82
C ALA A 92 -42.09 -23.17 -48.22
N PRO A 93 -42.57 -23.99 -49.18
CA PRO A 93 -41.97 -24.07 -50.52
C PRO A 93 -42.02 -22.75 -51.31
N ASP A 94 -43.01 -21.91 -51.00
CA ASP A 94 -43.30 -20.61 -51.62
C ASP A 94 -42.73 -19.40 -50.83
N GLY A 95 -42.56 -19.52 -49.51
CA GLY A 95 -42.03 -18.43 -48.69
C GLY A 95 -41.80 -18.73 -47.20
N LEU A 96 -41.55 -17.66 -46.43
CA LEU A 96 -41.48 -17.68 -44.97
C LEU A 96 -42.79 -17.15 -44.37
N GLU A 97 -43.40 -17.90 -43.44
CA GLU A 97 -44.62 -17.48 -42.75
C GLU A 97 -44.40 -17.23 -41.25
N LEU A 98 -44.62 -15.99 -40.82
CA LEU A 98 -44.57 -15.55 -39.43
C LEU A 98 -45.96 -15.73 -38.79
N ARG A 99 -46.04 -16.39 -37.63
CA ARG A 99 -47.29 -16.73 -36.94
C ARG A 99 -47.24 -16.31 -35.47
N GLY A 100 -48.27 -15.65 -34.94
CA GLY A 100 -48.39 -15.44 -33.49
C GLY A 100 -49.50 -14.48 -33.09
N GLY A 101 -50.19 -14.80 -31.98
CA GLY A 101 -51.40 -14.09 -31.55
C GLY A 101 -52.47 -14.11 -32.65
N LEU A 102 -53.13 -12.96 -32.85
CA LEU A 102 -54.17 -12.76 -33.85
C LEU A 102 -53.66 -12.44 -35.27
N ARG A 103 -52.34 -12.54 -35.54
CA ARG A 103 -51.76 -12.23 -36.85
C ARG A 103 -50.92 -13.38 -37.42
N ARG A 104 -50.95 -13.46 -38.75
CA ARG A 104 -49.99 -14.22 -39.57
C ARG A 104 -49.54 -13.32 -40.73
N VAL A 105 -48.29 -13.47 -41.18
CA VAL A 105 -47.72 -12.71 -42.29
C VAL A 105 -46.86 -13.66 -43.12
N HIS A 106 -47.15 -13.79 -44.41
CA HIS A 106 -46.39 -14.60 -45.35
C HIS A 106 -45.51 -13.71 -46.23
N LEU A 107 -44.26 -14.12 -46.47
CA LEU A 107 -43.26 -13.44 -47.28
C LEU A 107 -42.74 -14.42 -48.34
N PRO A 108 -43.17 -14.32 -49.63
CA PRO A 108 -42.71 -15.22 -50.67
C PRO A 108 -41.21 -15.02 -50.92
N TRP A 109 -40.50 -16.08 -51.34
CA TRP A 109 -39.04 -16.03 -51.52
C TRP A 109 -38.59 -14.94 -52.50
N GLU A 110 -39.39 -14.67 -53.53
CA GLU A 110 -39.18 -13.60 -54.51
C GLU A 110 -39.11 -12.19 -53.88
N ALA A 111 -39.70 -11.99 -52.70
CA ALA A 111 -39.71 -10.73 -51.97
C ALA A 111 -38.51 -10.59 -51.00
N ILE A 112 -37.55 -11.52 -51.01
CA ILE A 112 -36.43 -11.57 -50.07
C ILE A 112 -35.10 -11.32 -50.81
N GLU A 113 -34.34 -10.33 -50.33
CA GLU A 113 -33.04 -9.89 -50.87
C GLU A 113 -31.85 -10.44 -50.07
N GLY A 114 -32.08 -11.09 -48.91
CA GLY A 114 -31.01 -11.76 -48.16
C GLY A 114 -31.44 -12.31 -46.80
N LEU A 115 -30.71 -13.31 -46.31
CA LEU A 115 -30.84 -13.92 -44.99
C LEU A 115 -29.45 -13.95 -44.32
N CYS A 116 -29.35 -13.64 -43.03
CA CYS A 116 -28.10 -13.77 -42.27
C CYS A 116 -28.36 -14.31 -40.86
N LEU A 117 -27.64 -15.38 -40.48
CA LEU A 117 -27.91 -16.19 -39.29
C LEU A 117 -26.87 -15.93 -38.19
N VAL A 118 -27.15 -14.99 -37.29
CA VAL A 118 -26.22 -14.59 -36.23
C VAL A 118 -26.47 -15.46 -34.98
N PRO A 119 -25.56 -16.37 -34.57
CA PRO A 119 -25.66 -17.02 -33.26
C PRO A 119 -25.66 -15.95 -32.18
N VAL A 120 -26.47 -16.11 -31.13
CA VAL A 120 -26.51 -15.14 -30.02
C VAL A 120 -25.57 -15.62 -28.91
N PRO A 121 -24.32 -15.11 -28.80
CA PRO A 121 -23.56 -15.30 -27.59
C PRO A 121 -24.24 -14.46 -26.51
N HIS A 122 -24.96 -15.12 -25.60
CA HIS A 122 -25.24 -14.73 -24.19
C HIS A 122 -26.31 -15.56 -23.47
N LEU A 123 -26.60 -16.76 -23.95
CA LEU A 123 -27.28 -17.82 -23.19
C LEU A 123 -26.48 -19.12 -23.35
N ALA A 124 -26.09 -19.75 -22.24
CA ALA A 124 -25.35 -21.00 -22.26
C ALA A 124 -26.23 -22.18 -22.76
N PRO A 125 -25.80 -22.96 -23.77
CA PRO A 125 -26.32 -24.29 -24.03
C PRO A 125 -25.71 -25.31 -23.07
N LEU A 126 -26.45 -26.37 -22.76
CA LEU A 126 -25.97 -27.50 -21.97
C LEU A 126 -25.01 -28.39 -22.79
N ASP A 127 -24.33 -29.28 -22.06
CA ASP A 127 -23.77 -30.50 -22.65
C ASP A 127 -24.83 -31.34 -23.38
N SER A 128 -24.35 -32.12 -24.36
CA SER A 128 -25.09 -33.08 -25.20
C SER A 128 -26.08 -32.52 -26.24
N ALA A 129 -25.93 -33.04 -27.47
CA ALA A 129 -26.87 -33.12 -28.59
C ALA A 129 -27.86 -31.96 -28.88
N THR A 130 -27.64 -31.33 -30.05
CA THR A 130 -28.69 -30.79 -30.96
C THR A 130 -29.68 -29.73 -30.43
N ALA A 131 -29.25 -28.47 -30.37
CA ALA A 131 -30.10 -27.29 -30.62
C ALA A 131 -29.25 -26.05 -30.97
N PHE A 132 -29.72 -25.18 -31.86
CA PHE A 132 -29.07 -23.90 -32.19
C PHE A 132 -30.04 -22.72 -31.97
N ARG A 133 -29.55 -21.60 -31.44
CA ARG A 133 -30.32 -20.34 -31.26
C ARG A 133 -29.65 -19.21 -32.02
N GLY A 134 -30.41 -18.57 -32.92
CA GLY A 134 -29.86 -17.59 -33.87
C GLY A 134 -30.85 -16.53 -34.29
N LEU A 135 -30.35 -15.30 -34.36
CA LEU A 135 -31.02 -14.14 -34.94
C LEU A 135 -30.92 -14.24 -36.47
N LEU A 136 -32.04 -14.46 -37.16
CA LEU A 136 -32.10 -14.44 -38.62
C LEU A 136 -32.48 -13.03 -39.08
N LEU A 137 -31.48 -12.27 -39.51
CA LEU A 137 -31.71 -10.99 -40.17
C LEU A 137 -32.29 -11.29 -41.56
N VAL A 138 -33.54 -10.89 -41.80
CA VAL A 138 -34.22 -11.04 -43.09
C VAL A 138 -34.25 -9.68 -43.80
N ARG A 139 -33.70 -9.64 -45.00
CA ARG A 139 -33.67 -8.47 -45.86
C ARG A 139 -34.71 -8.64 -46.96
N THR A 140 -35.65 -7.70 -47.09
CA THR A 140 -36.79 -7.80 -48.04
C THR A 140 -36.68 -6.78 -49.17
N ARG A 141 -37.06 -7.17 -50.39
CA ARG A 141 -37.19 -6.27 -51.54
C ARG A 141 -38.18 -5.14 -51.26
N ALA A 142 -37.87 -3.95 -51.76
CA ALA A 142 -38.76 -2.78 -51.64
C ALA A 142 -40.10 -3.05 -52.35
N GLY A 143 -41.22 -2.82 -51.65
CA GLY A 143 -42.58 -3.06 -52.15
C GLY A 143 -43.25 -4.36 -51.66
N ALA A 144 -42.54 -5.23 -50.95
CA ALA A 144 -43.12 -6.42 -50.33
C ALA A 144 -44.27 -6.08 -49.34
N PRO A 145 -45.33 -6.93 -49.24
CA PRO A 145 -46.53 -6.63 -48.45
C PRO A 145 -46.34 -6.79 -46.93
N THR A 146 -45.55 -5.89 -46.33
CA THR A 146 -45.39 -5.81 -44.87
C THR A 146 -46.71 -5.41 -44.20
N GLY A 147 -47.22 -6.27 -43.30
CA GLY A 147 -48.58 -6.19 -42.76
C GLY A 147 -48.87 -4.99 -41.84
N ALA A 148 -49.21 -3.84 -42.44
CA ALA A 148 -49.71 -2.60 -41.83
C ALA A 148 -48.73 -1.82 -40.92
N PRO A 149 -48.25 -0.63 -41.34
CA PRO A 149 -47.43 0.26 -40.51
C PRO A 149 -48.25 1.17 -39.60
N GLY A 150 -47.76 1.41 -38.37
CA GLY A 150 -48.28 2.44 -37.45
C GLY A 150 -47.50 3.75 -37.56
N ARG A 151 -48.20 4.89 -37.60
CA ARG A 151 -47.59 6.23 -37.72
C ARG A 151 -46.75 6.59 -36.48
N GLY A 152 -45.62 7.26 -36.68
CA GLY A 152 -44.95 8.03 -35.60
C GLY A 152 -43.42 7.93 -35.50
N SER A 153 -42.75 7.07 -36.26
CA SER A 153 -41.28 6.95 -36.26
C SER A 153 -40.66 7.25 -37.64
N PRO A 154 -39.45 7.84 -37.69
CA PRO A 154 -38.82 8.24 -38.95
C PRO A 154 -38.42 7.03 -39.80
N ARG A 155 -38.60 7.15 -41.12
CA ARG A 155 -38.24 6.12 -42.09
C ARG A 155 -36.73 5.89 -42.11
N TRP A 156 -36.30 4.71 -41.67
CA TRP A 156 -35.04 4.15 -42.15
C TRP A 156 -35.20 3.79 -43.63
N SER A 157 -34.18 4.03 -44.44
CA SER A 157 -34.06 3.36 -45.73
C SER A 157 -33.95 1.86 -45.48
N ALA A 158 -34.77 1.08 -46.18
CA ALA A 158 -34.67 -0.38 -46.19
C ALA A 158 -33.24 -0.78 -46.65
N PRO A 159 -32.65 -1.86 -46.12
CA PRO A 159 -33.24 -3.16 -46.45
C PRO A 159 -33.24 -4.25 -45.35
N TRP A 160 -32.45 -4.14 -44.28
CA TRP A 160 -32.31 -5.20 -43.27
C TRP A 160 -33.37 -5.11 -42.16
N GLN A 161 -34.19 -6.17 -42.00
CA GLN A 161 -35.11 -6.32 -40.86
C GLN A 161 -34.67 -7.49 -39.98
N GLY A 162 -34.20 -7.20 -38.76
CA GLY A 162 -33.78 -8.23 -37.82
C GLY A 162 -34.97 -9.01 -37.26
N ILE A 163 -34.90 -10.35 -37.26
CA ILE A 163 -35.88 -11.22 -36.60
C ILE A 163 -35.13 -12.29 -35.78
N LEU A 164 -35.63 -12.60 -34.58
CA LEU A 164 -35.02 -13.59 -33.68
C LEU A 164 -35.80 -14.91 -33.76
N PHE A 165 -35.09 -16.04 -33.95
CA PHE A 165 -35.71 -17.37 -33.98
C PHE A 165 -34.95 -18.40 -33.13
N ASP A 166 -35.60 -19.54 -32.88
CA ASP A 166 -35.15 -20.57 -31.95
C ASP A 166 -35.09 -21.91 -32.69
N LEU A 167 -33.99 -22.12 -33.42
CA LEU A 167 -33.77 -23.10 -34.50
C LEU A 167 -33.51 -24.53 -33.98
N ARG A 168 -34.41 -25.02 -33.13
CA ARG A 168 -34.30 -26.30 -32.44
C ARG A 168 -34.37 -27.58 -33.31
N PRO A 169 -35.04 -27.65 -34.49
CA PRO A 169 -35.34 -28.96 -35.13
C PRO A 169 -34.41 -29.41 -36.28
N LEU A 170 -33.32 -28.71 -36.58
CA LEU A 170 -32.47 -29.02 -37.76
C LEU A 170 -31.40 -30.06 -37.41
N ASN A 171 -31.44 -31.25 -38.04
CA ASN A 171 -30.65 -32.41 -37.61
C ASN A 171 -29.91 -33.10 -38.77
N VAL A 172 -28.58 -32.92 -38.85
CA VAL A 172 -27.72 -33.26 -40.01
C VAL A 172 -26.51 -34.11 -39.58
N PRO A 173 -26.02 -35.09 -40.38
CA PRO A 173 -24.85 -35.88 -40.04
C PRO A 173 -23.56 -35.05 -39.98
N ARG A 174 -22.91 -35.05 -38.81
CA ARG A 174 -21.71 -34.29 -38.45
C ARG A 174 -20.68 -34.11 -39.57
N ARG A 175 -20.19 -35.20 -40.18
CA ARG A 175 -19.17 -35.18 -41.25
C ARG A 175 -19.48 -34.22 -42.41
N ARG A 176 -20.75 -34.00 -42.78
CA ARG A 176 -21.11 -33.06 -43.86
C ARG A 176 -21.23 -31.60 -43.40
N LEU A 177 -21.42 -31.37 -42.10
CA LEU A 177 -21.23 -30.07 -41.47
C LEU A 177 -19.72 -29.76 -41.36
N ASP A 178 -18.90 -30.80 -41.16
CA ASP A 178 -17.44 -30.69 -41.07
C ASP A 178 -16.83 -30.40 -42.44
N GLU A 179 -17.26 -31.09 -43.49
CA GLU A 179 -16.89 -30.77 -44.88
C GLU A 179 -17.38 -29.36 -45.31
N LEU A 180 -18.28 -28.72 -44.53
CA LEU A 180 -18.73 -27.32 -44.69
C LEU A 180 -18.01 -26.31 -43.77
N LEU A 181 -17.38 -26.73 -42.66
CA LEU A 181 -16.88 -25.84 -41.60
C LEU A 181 -15.43 -26.10 -41.14
N ALA A 182 -14.87 -27.29 -41.40
CA ALA A 182 -13.50 -27.66 -41.02
C ALA A 182 -12.40 -26.76 -41.61
N PRO A 183 -12.54 -26.13 -42.79
CA PRO A 183 -11.61 -25.09 -43.25
C PRO A 183 -11.57 -23.84 -42.35
N TYR A 184 -12.40 -23.77 -41.30
CA TYR A 184 -12.65 -22.57 -40.49
C TYR A 184 -12.71 -22.84 -38.96
N ALA A 185 -12.19 -23.98 -38.47
CA ALA A 185 -12.18 -24.34 -37.04
C ALA A 185 -10.96 -25.21 -36.64
N GLY A 186 -10.56 -25.18 -35.36
CA GLY A 186 -9.37 -25.86 -34.82
C GLY A 186 -9.62 -26.94 -33.75
N ASP A 187 -8.54 -27.46 -33.16
CA ASP A 187 -8.36 -28.90 -32.91
C ASP A 187 -9.13 -29.57 -31.74
N SER A 188 -9.77 -28.83 -30.83
CA SER A 188 -10.31 -29.38 -29.57
C SER A 188 -11.74 -29.96 -29.67
N TRP A 189 -12.02 -30.84 -30.64
CA TRP A 189 -13.41 -31.16 -31.03
C TRP A 189 -13.69 -32.62 -31.49
N HIS A 190 -14.53 -33.38 -30.75
CA HIS A 190 -14.79 -34.83 -30.99
C HIS A 190 -16.31 -35.26 -30.98
N GLY A 191 -16.63 -36.41 -31.63
CA GLY A 191 -17.91 -36.88 -32.27
C GLY A 191 -19.24 -37.06 -31.47
N VAL A 192 -20.42 -37.49 -32.00
CA VAL A 192 -20.99 -37.70 -33.38
C VAL A 192 -22.58 -37.78 -33.35
N ALA A 193 -23.30 -37.37 -34.44
CA ALA A 193 -24.65 -37.84 -34.91
C ALA A 193 -25.93 -37.59 -34.04
N ARG A 194 -27.23 -37.61 -34.48
CA ARG A 194 -28.11 -37.63 -35.72
C ARG A 194 -29.59 -37.52 -35.18
N LEU A 195 -30.79 -37.56 -35.81
CA LEU A 195 -31.54 -37.29 -37.09
C LEU A 195 -33.06 -37.08 -36.65
N PRO A 196 -34.17 -37.00 -37.45
CA PRO A 196 -34.44 -37.01 -38.91
C PRO A 196 -35.35 -35.82 -39.38
N ALA A 197 -36.31 -36.03 -40.31
CA ALA A 197 -37.38 -35.10 -40.75
C ALA A 197 -38.67 -35.84 -41.25
N ASP A 198 -39.74 -35.11 -41.59
CA ASP A 198 -41.11 -35.61 -41.87
C ASP A 198 -41.56 -35.51 -43.36
N ARG A 199 -42.72 -36.11 -43.71
CA ARG A 199 -43.19 -36.31 -45.09
C ARG A 199 -43.85 -35.11 -45.78
N THR A 200 -44.02 -33.97 -45.11
CA THR A 200 -44.63 -32.77 -45.73
C THR A 200 -43.62 -31.71 -46.20
N GLY A 201 -42.35 -31.86 -45.86
CA GLY A 201 -41.25 -30.98 -46.31
C GLY A 201 -41.18 -29.59 -45.66
N ALA A 202 -42.18 -29.20 -44.86
CA ALA A 202 -42.21 -27.91 -44.15
C ALA A 202 -41.62 -28.02 -42.75
N VAL A 203 -40.56 -27.26 -42.46
CA VAL A 203 -39.94 -27.22 -41.12
C VAL A 203 -40.51 -26.03 -40.33
N THR A 204 -41.12 -26.32 -39.18
CA THR A 204 -41.73 -25.32 -38.30
C THR A 204 -40.85 -25.04 -37.08
N VAL A 205 -40.64 -23.77 -36.74
CA VAL A 205 -39.64 -23.31 -35.77
C VAL A 205 -40.23 -22.20 -34.87
N PRO A 206 -40.22 -22.30 -33.54
CA PRO A 206 -40.68 -21.22 -32.65
C PRO A 206 -39.71 -20.02 -32.66
N GLY A 207 -40.17 -18.81 -32.32
CA GLY A 207 -39.28 -17.63 -32.26
C GLY A 207 -40.00 -16.28 -32.13
N GLU A 208 -39.56 -15.44 -31.19
CA GLU A 208 -40.19 -14.15 -30.88
C GLU A 208 -39.61 -12.98 -31.70
N LEU A 209 -40.49 -12.15 -32.28
CA LEU A 209 -40.10 -10.97 -33.06
C LEU A 209 -39.62 -9.79 -32.19
N LEU A 210 -38.33 -9.43 -32.33
CA LEU A 210 -37.74 -8.20 -31.81
C LEU A 210 -37.27 -7.29 -32.94
N THR A 211 -37.95 -6.16 -33.14
CA THR A 211 -37.65 -5.18 -34.21
C THR A 211 -36.72 -4.05 -33.74
N TRP A 212 -36.04 -3.42 -34.70
CA TRP A 212 -34.90 -2.51 -34.47
C TRP A 212 -35.10 -1.20 -33.65
N PRO A 213 -36.30 -0.61 -33.43
CA PRO A 213 -36.44 0.68 -32.73
C PRO A 213 -35.90 0.75 -31.28
N ALA A 214 -35.49 -0.36 -30.68
CA ALA A 214 -34.86 -0.38 -29.35
C ALA A 214 -33.38 0.05 -29.33
N LEU A 215 -32.66 -0.03 -30.46
CA LEU A 215 -31.21 0.24 -30.54
C LEU A 215 -30.79 1.73 -30.61
N PRO A 216 -31.53 2.66 -31.27
CA PRO A 216 -31.12 4.07 -31.37
C PRO A 216 -30.92 4.82 -30.05
N LEU A 217 -31.57 4.37 -28.97
CA LEU A 217 -31.45 4.99 -27.63
C LEU A 217 -30.03 4.89 -27.04
N LEU A 218 -29.16 4.04 -27.57
CA LEU A 218 -27.76 3.90 -27.14
C LEU A 218 -26.80 4.89 -27.82
N TYR A 219 -27.20 5.54 -28.93
CA TYR A 219 -26.29 6.32 -29.79
C TYR A 219 -26.46 7.86 -29.71
N LEU A 220 -27.50 8.37 -29.04
CA LEU A 220 -27.83 9.82 -29.04
C LEU A 220 -26.93 10.74 -28.19
N ARG A 221 -25.81 10.23 -27.65
CA ARG A 221 -24.87 10.99 -26.79
C ARG A 221 -24.36 12.32 -27.40
N PRO A 222 -23.92 12.40 -28.68
CA PRO A 222 -23.34 13.64 -29.22
C PRO A 222 -24.38 14.76 -29.42
N VAL A 223 -25.61 14.41 -29.80
CA VAL A 223 -26.67 15.38 -30.10
C VAL A 223 -27.12 16.10 -28.84
N LEU A 224 -27.24 15.37 -27.72
CA LEU A 224 -27.57 15.96 -26.42
C LEU A 224 -26.49 16.92 -25.92
N ALA A 225 -25.21 16.63 -26.18
CA ALA A 225 -24.11 17.53 -25.86
C ALA A 225 -24.18 18.83 -26.69
N ALA A 226 -24.37 18.72 -28.01
CA ALA A 226 -24.46 19.89 -28.90
C ALA A 226 -25.63 20.84 -28.54
N VAL A 227 -26.81 20.28 -28.22
CA VAL A 227 -27.96 21.07 -27.76
C VAL A 227 -27.67 21.76 -26.42
N GLY A 228 -26.97 21.09 -25.51
CA GLY A 228 -26.49 21.68 -24.26
C GLY A 228 -25.53 22.86 -24.47
N THR A 229 -24.58 22.74 -25.41
CA THR A 229 -23.62 23.81 -25.73
C THR A 229 -24.30 25.04 -26.34
N ILE A 230 -25.26 24.85 -27.26
CA ILE A 230 -26.00 25.96 -27.87
C ILE A 230 -26.84 26.71 -26.81
N ALA A 231 -27.48 25.97 -25.89
CA ALA A 231 -28.20 26.57 -24.77
C ALA A 231 -27.28 27.34 -23.80
N LEU A 232 -26.01 26.92 -23.65
CA LEU A 232 -25.03 27.62 -22.81
C LEU A 232 -24.59 28.95 -23.43
N VAL A 233 -24.33 28.98 -24.74
CA VAL A 233 -23.92 30.20 -25.46
C VAL A 233 -25.04 31.24 -25.46
N ALA A 234 -26.29 30.81 -25.68
CA ALA A 234 -27.46 31.68 -25.64
C ALA A 234 -27.74 32.28 -24.23
N ALA A 235 -27.20 31.67 -23.17
CA ALA A 235 -27.33 32.16 -21.80
C ALA A 235 -26.21 33.13 -21.37
N TRP A 236 -25.23 33.42 -22.24
CA TRP A 236 -24.07 34.28 -21.91
C TRP A 236 -24.08 35.65 -22.61
N SER A 237 -24.95 35.86 -23.60
CA SER A 237 -25.19 37.16 -24.22
C SER A 237 -26.35 37.89 -23.53
N ASP A 238 -26.08 38.48 -22.38
CA ASP A 238 -27.11 39.10 -21.53
C ASP A 238 -27.61 40.46 -22.05
N GLN A 239 -28.73 40.45 -22.79
CA GLN A 239 -29.68 41.57 -22.83
C GLN A 239 -31.14 41.10 -22.87
N HIS A 240 -31.82 41.31 -21.73
CA HIS A 240 -33.25 41.63 -21.64
C HIS A 240 -34.28 40.67 -22.27
N LEU A 241 -34.42 39.45 -21.72
CA LEU A 241 -35.73 38.81 -21.50
C LEU A 241 -35.61 37.73 -20.39
N GLY A 242 -36.69 37.48 -19.65
CA GLY A 242 -36.60 36.90 -18.30
C GLY A 242 -36.51 35.37 -18.21
N GLY A 243 -35.32 34.85 -17.89
CA GLY A 243 -35.08 33.52 -17.31
C GLY A 243 -35.19 32.31 -18.26
N PRO A 244 -34.96 31.06 -17.78
CA PRO A 244 -34.66 30.67 -16.38
C PRO A 244 -33.36 29.85 -16.21
N ALA A 245 -32.75 29.91 -15.01
CA ALA A 245 -31.60 29.08 -14.61
C ALA A 245 -31.90 27.56 -14.44
N VAL A 246 -33.09 27.10 -14.86
CA VAL A 246 -33.57 25.71 -14.71
C VAL A 246 -32.87 24.74 -15.67
N LEU A 247 -32.36 25.22 -16.82
CA LEU A 247 -31.63 24.37 -17.77
C LEU A 247 -30.25 23.90 -17.25
N GLY A 248 -29.57 24.70 -16.43
CA GLY A 248 -28.26 24.32 -15.86
C GLY A 248 -28.36 23.16 -14.87
N ALA A 249 -29.38 23.16 -14.00
CA ALA A 249 -29.56 22.12 -12.98
C ALA A 249 -29.89 20.74 -13.58
N ALA A 250 -30.61 20.69 -14.71
CA ALA A 250 -30.93 19.44 -15.41
C ALA A 250 -29.67 18.75 -15.98
N GLY A 251 -28.67 19.53 -16.40
CA GLY A 251 -27.36 19.01 -16.81
C GLY A 251 -26.65 18.30 -15.66
N ALA A 252 -26.57 18.95 -14.49
CA ALA A 252 -25.94 18.38 -13.29
C ALA A 252 -26.60 17.07 -12.83
N GLY A 253 -27.94 16.99 -12.85
CA GLY A 253 -28.66 15.76 -12.49
C GLY A 253 -28.35 14.56 -13.40
N THR A 254 -28.05 14.82 -14.68
CA THR A 254 -27.68 13.77 -15.65
C THR A 254 -26.25 13.27 -15.41
N VAL A 255 -25.33 14.13 -14.99
CA VAL A 255 -23.95 13.75 -14.62
C VAL A 255 -23.94 12.91 -13.34
N LEU A 256 -24.70 13.29 -12.31
CA LEU A 256 -24.74 12.58 -11.02
C LEU A 256 -25.22 11.13 -11.16
N CYS A 257 -26.15 10.86 -12.07
CA CYS A 257 -26.67 9.50 -12.33
C CYS A 257 -25.63 8.55 -12.96
N VAL A 258 -24.55 9.07 -13.55
CA VAL A 258 -23.44 8.24 -14.06
C VAL A 258 -22.45 7.89 -12.94
N ALA A 259 -22.19 8.83 -12.02
CA ALA A 259 -21.26 8.64 -10.91
C ALA A 259 -21.81 7.72 -9.79
N GLY A 260 -23.12 7.76 -9.53
CA GLY A 260 -23.74 7.02 -8.42
C GLY A 260 -23.76 5.49 -8.53
N GLY A 261 -23.45 4.91 -9.70
CA GLY A 261 -23.60 3.47 -9.97
C GLY A 261 -22.72 2.56 -9.12
N SER A 262 -21.46 2.96 -8.87
CA SER A 262 -20.48 2.12 -8.16
C SER A 262 -20.77 1.94 -6.66
N TRP A 263 -21.39 2.93 -6.02
CA TRP A 263 -21.59 2.95 -4.57
C TRP A 263 -22.55 1.85 -4.10
N LEU A 264 -23.64 1.61 -4.83
CA LEU A 264 -24.63 0.59 -4.46
C LEU A 264 -24.07 -0.84 -4.56
N ILE A 265 -23.17 -1.09 -5.53
CA ILE A 265 -22.54 -2.40 -5.77
C ILE A 265 -21.67 -2.80 -4.56
N SER A 266 -20.95 -1.84 -3.97
CA SER A 266 -20.06 -2.06 -2.81
C SER A 266 -20.77 -2.59 -1.55
N ARG A 267 -22.09 -2.41 -1.43
CA ARG A 267 -22.84 -2.72 -0.20
C ARG A 267 -23.45 -4.12 -0.16
N LEU A 268 -23.45 -4.83 -1.30
CA LEU A 268 -24.04 -6.17 -1.45
C LEU A 268 -23.01 -7.31 -1.28
N SER A 269 -21.73 -7.01 -1.16
CA SER A 269 -20.60 -7.96 -1.18
C SER A 269 -20.01 -8.29 0.21
N ARG A 270 -20.84 -8.39 1.26
CA ARG A 270 -20.36 -8.71 2.62
C ARG A 270 -20.16 -10.21 2.84
N ALA A 271 -19.00 -10.58 3.41
CA ALA A 271 -18.59 -11.96 3.62
C ALA A 271 -19.41 -12.70 4.72
N CYS A 272 -19.55 -14.02 4.53
CA CYS A 272 -20.09 -14.95 5.52
C CYS A 272 -18.95 -15.67 6.26
N ARG A 273 -19.22 -16.22 7.46
CA ARG A 273 -18.28 -17.10 8.19
C ARG A 273 -18.94 -18.42 8.54
N LEU A 274 -18.15 -19.50 8.47
CA LEU A 274 -18.52 -20.86 8.86
C LEU A 274 -17.57 -21.34 9.95
N HIS A 275 -18.10 -22.04 10.95
CA HIS A 275 -17.32 -22.62 12.04
C HIS A 275 -17.91 -24.00 12.39
N VAL A 276 -17.05 -24.98 12.64
CA VAL A 276 -17.45 -26.36 12.94
C VAL A 276 -16.98 -26.67 14.35
N ASP A 277 -17.91 -27.03 15.23
CA ASP A 277 -17.64 -27.36 16.63
C ASP A 277 -18.01 -28.85 16.91
N PRO A 278 -17.60 -29.42 18.07
CA PRO A 278 -17.88 -30.83 18.37
C PRO A 278 -19.36 -31.21 18.38
N HIS A 279 -20.25 -30.25 18.62
CA HIS A 279 -21.70 -30.40 18.72
C HIS A 279 -22.43 -30.14 17.39
N GLY A 280 -21.82 -29.45 16.41
CA GLY A 280 -22.43 -29.18 15.11
C GLY A 280 -21.76 -28.09 14.26
N LEU A 281 -22.47 -27.64 13.24
CA LEU A 281 -22.02 -26.63 12.27
C LEU A 281 -22.69 -25.28 12.54
N ARG A 282 -21.92 -24.19 12.66
CA ARG A 282 -22.41 -22.81 12.76
C ARG A 282 -22.11 -22.02 11.49
N LEU A 283 -23.11 -21.30 11.01
CA LEU A 283 -23.01 -20.30 9.94
C LEU A 283 -23.37 -18.94 10.53
N SER A 284 -22.53 -17.93 10.34
CA SER A 284 -22.83 -16.55 10.71
C SER A 284 -22.72 -15.59 9.53
N VAL A 285 -23.75 -14.75 9.38
CA VAL A 285 -23.89 -13.79 8.27
C VAL A 285 -24.32 -12.45 8.85
N ALA A 286 -23.49 -11.42 8.66
CA ALA A 286 -23.75 -10.05 9.15
C ALA A 286 -24.16 -9.93 10.63
N GLY A 287 -23.74 -10.86 11.50
CA GLY A 287 -24.04 -10.89 12.93
C GLY A 287 -25.22 -11.79 13.34
N ALA A 288 -25.93 -12.41 12.39
CA ALA A 288 -26.94 -13.44 12.69
C ALA A 288 -26.35 -14.84 12.55
N GLU A 289 -26.52 -15.70 13.56
CA GLU A 289 -26.00 -17.08 13.57
C GLU A 289 -27.08 -18.14 13.36
N ARG A 290 -26.69 -19.29 12.80
CA ARG A 290 -27.52 -20.49 12.67
C ARG A 290 -26.70 -21.74 12.98
N PHE A 291 -27.22 -22.61 13.84
CA PHE A 291 -26.60 -23.88 14.22
C PHE A 291 -27.33 -25.07 13.59
N LEU A 292 -26.57 -26.10 13.20
CA LEU A 292 -27.04 -27.40 12.75
C LEU A 292 -26.39 -28.47 13.65
N PRO A 293 -27.14 -29.16 14.52
CA PRO A 293 -26.55 -30.12 15.46
C PRO A 293 -26.03 -31.36 14.72
N ARG A 294 -24.93 -31.93 15.21
CA ARG A 294 -24.17 -32.99 14.54
C ARG A 294 -24.96 -34.28 14.28
N GLY A 295 -26.01 -34.55 15.06
CA GLY A 295 -26.92 -35.68 14.81
C GLY A 295 -27.78 -35.55 13.54
N ASP A 296 -28.03 -34.32 13.07
CA ASP A 296 -28.72 -34.03 11.81
C ASP A 296 -27.75 -34.00 10.60
N LEU A 297 -26.45 -34.26 10.80
CA LEU A 297 -25.40 -34.20 9.77
C LEU A 297 -24.83 -35.61 9.48
N SER A 298 -24.81 -36.00 8.20
CA SER A 298 -24.25 -37.28 7.75
C SER A 298 -22.85 -37.19 7.16
N THR A 299 -22.40 -36.00 6.72
CA THR A 299 -21.03 -35.78 6.23
C THR A 299 -20.67 -34.30 6.27
N VAL A 300 -19.41 -33.97 6.56
CA VAL A 300 -18.83 -32.63 6.46
C VAL A 300 -17.42 -32.74 5.88
N GLU A 301 -17.15 -32.04 4.79
CA GLU A 301 -15.84 -32.01 4.11
C GLU A 301 -15.40 -30.55 3.93
N ILE A 302 -14.08 -30.30 4.01
CA ILE A 302 -13.48 -28.98 3.83
C ILE A 302 -12.30 -29.11 2.86
N GLY A 303 -12.29 -28.32 1.79
CA GLY A 303 -11.24 -28.39 0.76
C GLY A 303 -10.99 -27.06 0.05
N PRO A 304 -9.86 -26.92 -0.68
CA PRO A 304 -9.59 -25.75 -1.49
C PRO A 304 -10.54 -25.68 -2.70
N ALA A 305 -10.98 -24.47 -3.07
CA ALA A 305 -11.66 -24.27 -4.34
C ALA A 305 -10.67 -24.47 -5.51
N HIS A 306 -10.87 -25.51 -6.31
CA HIS A 306 -10.01 -25.80 -7.47
C HIS A 306 -10.35 -24.86 -8.65
N GLY A 307 -9.64 -23.74 -8.72
CA GLY A 307 -9.55 -22.85 -9.88
C GLY A 307 -8.12 -22.30 -10.01
N THR A 308 -7.58 -22.27 -11.24
CA THR A 308 -6.20 -21.84 -11.52
C THR A 308 -6.08 -20.32 -11.58
N GLY A 309 -6.06 -19.67 -10.41
CA GLY A 309 -5.87 -18.22 -10.27
C GLY A 309 -6.33 -17.74 -8.89
N GLU A 310 -5.40 -17.31 -8.04
CA GLU A 310 -5.64 -17.19 -6.60
C GLU A 310 -6.66 -16.12 -6.17
N GLN A 311 -7.87 -16.55 -5.83
CA GLN A 311 -8.48 -16.16 -4.56
C GLN A 311 -8.77 -17.41 -3.72
N ARG A 312 -8.12 -17.50 -2.55
CA ARG A 312 -8.13 -18.71 -1.70
C ARG A 312 -9.43 -18.85 -0.90
N GLY A 313 -10.49 -19.29 -1.57
CA GLY A 313 -11.71 -19.80 -0.94
C GLY A 313 -11.55 -21.24 -0.48
N GLN A 314 -11.97 -21.55 0.76
CA GLN A 314 -12.22 -22.93 1.20
C GLN A 314 -13.71 -23.26 1.04
N ALA A 315 -14.01 -24.35 0.35
CA ALA A 315 -15.36 -24.88 0.23
C ALA A 315 -15.65 -25.83 1.41
N VAL A 316 -16.80 -25.66 2.06
CA VAL A 316 -17.29 -26.54 3.13
C VAL A 316 -18.55 -27.25 2.62
N LEU A 317 -18.44 -28.54 2.30
CA LEU A 317 -19.56 -29.36 1.85
C LEU A 317 -20.22 -30.03 3.06
N VAL A 318 -21.55 -29.90 3.18
CA VAL A 318 -22.30 -30.42 4.33
C VAL A 318 -23.51 -31.23 3.84
N ARG A 319 -23.67 -32.43 4.39
CA ARG A 319 -24.74 -33.38 4.03
C ARG A 319 -25.60 -33.65 5.27
N LEU A 320 -26.92 -33.57 5.14
CA LEU A 320 -27.86 -33.84 6.22
C LEU A 320 -28.11 -35.34 6.40
N ALA A 321 -28.51 -35.77 7.60
CA ALA A 321 -28.91 -37.15 7.88
C ALA A 321 -30.30 -37.48 7.29
N PRO A 322 -30.53 -38.70 6.77
CA PRO A 322 -31.86 -39.11 6.31
C PRO A 322 -32.88 -39.07 7.45
N GLY A 323 -33.92 -38.23 7.30
CA GLY A 323 -34.94 -38.02 8.33
C GLY A 323 -34.71 -36.81 9.25
N ALA A 324 -33.59 -36.09 9.11
CA ALA A 324 -33.30 -34.87 9.87
C ALA A 324 -34.44 -33.82 9.75
N GLY A 325 -34.79 -33.21 10.88
CA GLY A 325 -35.87 -32.21 10.95
C GLY A 325 -35.52 -30.93 10.17
N ARG A 326 -36.51 -30.29 9.52
CA ARG A 326 -36.26 -29.03 8.80
C ARG A 326 -35.78 -27.94 9.77
N PRO A 327 -34.55 -27.41 9.62
CA PRO A 327 -34.02 -26.41 10.54
C PRO A 327 -34.79 -25.08 10.44
N ALA A 328 -35.04 -24.44 11.57
CA ALA A 328 -35.83 -23.21 11.68
C ALA A 328 -35.31 -22.07 10.77
N ARG A 329 -36.22 -21.21 10.30
CA ARG A 329 -35.90 -20.09 9.40
C ARG A 329 -35.17 -18.96 10.13
N LEU A 330 -34.16 -18.39 9.48
CA LEU A 330 -33.60 -17.10 9.85
C LEU A 330 -34.60 -15.94 9.54
N PRO A 331 -34.43 -14.75 10.13
CA PRO A 331 -35.34 -13.61 9.92
C PRO A 331 -35.49 -13.14 8.47
N ARG A 332 -36.57 -12.38 8.22
CA ARG A 332 -37.25 -12.19 6.92
C ARG A 332 -36.46 -11.61 5.72
N TRP A 333 -35.17 -11.28 5.84
CA TRP A 333 -34.39 -10.67 4.75
C TRP A 333 -33.55 -11.69 3.98
N SER A 334 -34.20 -12.77 3.53
CA SER A 334 -33.65 -13.72 2.54
C SER A 334 -34.79 -14.44 1.80
N PHE A 335 -34.59 -14.68 0.50
CA PHE A 335 -35.60 -15.16 -0.47
C PHE A 335 -34.93 -16.12 -1.49
N PRO A 336 -35.68 -17.00 -2.19
CA PRO A 336 -35.62 -18.41 -1.79
C PRO A 336 -35.15 -19.40 -2.87
N TYR A 337 -34.90 -20.64 -2.44
CA TYR A 337 -34.61 -21.81 -3.26
C TYR A 337 -35.78 -22.81 -3.27
N ARG A 338 -35.91 -23.58 -4.36
CA ARG A 338 -36.60 -24.89 -4.38
C ARG A 338 -36.03 -25.81 -5.47
N GLU A 339 -36.44 -27.07 -5.45
CA GLU A 339 -35.47 -28.15 -5.26
C GLU A 339 -35.83 -29.44 -6.02
N THR A 340 -35.00 -29.82 -7.01
CA THR A 340 -34.73 -31.22 -7.39
C THR A 340 -33.46 -31.33 -8.26
N GLN A 341 -32.36 -31.75 -7.63
CA GLN A 341 -31.14 -32.37 -8.18
C GLN A 341 -30.75 -32.16 -9.67
N ARG A 342 -29.98 -31.11 -9.95
CA ARG A 342 -28.56 -31.22 -10.37
C ARG A 342 -27.90 -29.85 -10.18
N THR A 343 -26.64 -29.83 -9.72
CA THR A 343 -25.92 -28.57 -9.46
C THR A 343 -25.50 -27.94 -10.79
N VAL A 344 -25.92 -26.71 -11.05
CA VAL A 344 -25.57 -25.94 -12.26
C VAL A 344 -25.24 -24.51 -11.83
N GLU A 345 -24.10 -24.00 -12.29
CA GLU A 345 -23.63 -22.65 -12.05
C GLU A 345 -24.11 -21.69 -13.15
N LEU A 346 -24.41 -20.44 -12.81
CA LEU A 346 -25.01 -19.46 -13.72
C LEU A 346 -24.10 -18.25 -13.93
N VAL A 347 -23.45 -18.20 -15.10
CA VAL A 347 -22.71 -17.01 -15.56
C VAL A 347 -23.67 -16.08 -16.33
N PRO A 348 -23.97 -14.86 -15.84
CA PRO A 348 -24.71 -13.86 -16.59
C PRO A 348 -23.81 -13.24 -17.67
N LEU A 349 -24.41 -12.82 -18.78
CA LEU A 349 -23.68 -12.67 -20.02
C LEU A 349 -24.05 -11.35 -20.75
N HIS A 350 -23.05 -10.45 -20.80
CA HIS A 350 -22.98 -9.16 -21.51
C HIS A 350 -21.50 -8.93 -21.88
N SER A 351 -21.18 -8.28 -23.00
CA SER A 351 -19.79 -8.27 -23.51
C SER A 351 -19.42 -7.10 -24.42
N GLN A 352 -18.11 -6.81 -24.49
CA GLN A 352 -17.45 -6.05 -25.57
C GLN A 352 -16.87 -7.00 -26.65
N HIS A 353 -17.54 -8.13 -26.89
CA HIS A 353 -17.21 -9.15 -27.88
C HIS A 353 -18.54 -9.61 -28.50
N ARG A 354 -18.78 -9.60 -29.82
CA ARG A 354 -17.85 -9.70 -30.95
C ARG A 354 -18.28 -8.80 -32.13
N MET A 355 -17.31 -8.28 -32.89
CA MET A 355 -17.33 -8.56 -34.34
C MET A 355 -16.55 -9.85 -34.56
N TYR A 356 -17.08 -10.75 -35.39
CA TYR A 356 -16.82 -12.18 -35.27
C TYR A 356 -15.66 -12.67 -36.17
N ARG A 357 -14.91 -13.65 -35.66
CA ARG A 357 -14.61 -14.85 -36.43
C ARG A 357 -15.46 -15.98 -35.81
N HIS A 358 -16.30 -16.74 -36.52
CA HIS A 358 -16.58 -16.79 -37.96
C HIS A 358 -18.09 -16.70 -38.25
N GLY A 359 -18.43 -16.32 -39.49
CA GLY A 359 -19.79 -16.36 -40.06
C GLY A 359 -19.74 -15.86 -41.51
N LEU A 360 -20.15 -16.68 -42.49
CA LEU A 360 -19.96 -16.35 -43.91
C LEU A 360 -20.97 -15.31 -44.42
N PRO A 361 -20.54 -14.32 -45.24
CA PRO A 361 -21.44 -13.61 -46.12
C PRO A 361 -21.81 -14.53 -47.30
N VAL A 362 -23.06 -14.95 -47.39
CA VAL A 362 -23.59 -15.73 -48.54
C VAL A 362 -24.65 -14.88 -49.23
N PHE A 363 -24.36 -14.39 -50.42
CA PHE A 363 -25.30 -13.61 -51.23
C PHE A 363 -26.36 -14.51 -51.88
N PRO A 364 -27.56 -14.01 -52.25
CA PRO A 364 -28.59 -14.83 -52.89
C PRO A 364 -28.10 -15.49 -54.19
N GLU A 365 -27.24 -14.81 -54.95
CA GLU A 365 -26.60 -15.34 -56.15
C GLU A 365 -25.58 -16.44 -55.84
N GLN A 366 -24.87 -16.38 -54.70
CA GLN A 366 -23.97 -17.45 -54.25
C GLN A 366 -24.73 -18.63 -53.64
N LEU A 367 -25.87 -18.39 -52.99
CA LEU A 367 -26.79 -19.45 -52.57
C LEU A 367 -27.41 -20.12 -53.79
N THR A 368 -27.73 -19.34 -54.84
CA THR A 368 -28.23 -19.86 -56.12
C THR A 368 -27.13 -20.62 -56.87
N ASP A 369 -25.88 -20.13 -56.91
CA ASP A 369 -24.75 -20.84 -57.50
C ASP A 369 -24.41 -22.12 -56.71
N ALA A 370 -24.52 -22.10 -55.39
CA ALA A 370 -24.42 -23.30 -54.54
C ALA A 370 -25.58 -24.29 -54.80
N LEU A 371 -26.80 -23.80 -55.08
CA LEU A 371 -27.95 -24.62 -55.48
C LEU A 371 -27.83 -25.15 -56.93
N VAL A 372 -27.19 -24.41 -57.84
CA VAL A 372 -26.87 -24.84 -59.20
C VAL A 372 -25.74 -25.88 -59.19
N ARG A 373 -24.74 -25.74 -58.31
CA ARG A 373 -23.75 -26.79 -58.00
C ARG A 373 -24.40 -28.01 -57.33
N PHE A 374 -25.41 -27.82 -56.49
CA PHE A 374 -26.26 -28.93 -56.01
C PHE A 374 -27.16 -29.51 -57.12
N GLY A 375 -27.38 -28.78 -58.21
CA GLY A 375 -28.09 -29.22 -59.42
C GLY A 375 -27.21 -29.95 -60.42
N TYR A 376 -25.88 -29.86 -60.31
CA TYR A 376 -24.92 -30.60 -61.11
C TYR A 376 -23.79 -31.17 -60.24
N ASP A 377 -23.93 -32.45 -59.89
CA ASP A 377 -22.84 -33.35 -60.23
C ASP A 377 -23.29 -34.78 -60.62
N ARG A 378 -22.86 -35.17 -61.81
CA ARG A 378 -22.82 -36.53 -62.37
C ARG A 378 -21.94 -36.46 -63.63
N PRO A 379 -21.13 -37.49 -63.95
CA PRO A 379 -21.03 -38.80 -63.30
C PRO A 379 -19.58 -39.32 -63.04
N GLY A 380 -19.47 -40.38 -62.25
CA GLY A 380 -18.50 -41.46 -62.54
C GLY A 380 -17.54 -41.86 -61.40
N PRO A 381 -17.09 -43.14 -61.32
CA PRO A 381 -16.43 -43.66 -60.12
C PRO A 381 -15.12 -44.46 -60.36
N ALA A 382 -14.64 -45.13 -59.29
CA ALA A 382 -13.63 -46.22 -59.24
C ALA A 382 -12.14 -45.81 -59.36
N ALA A 383 -11.18 -46.46 -58.66
CA ALA A 383 -11.27 -47.40 -57.52
C ALA A 383 -9.93 -47.51 -56.74
N ASP A 384 -9.99 -48.09 -55.54
CA ASP A 384 -9.00 -48.85 -54.73
C ASP A 384 -7.49 -48.78 -55.03
N GLY A 385 -6.64 -48.66 -53.97
CA GLY A 385 -5.19 -48.86 -54.16
C GLY A 385 -4.19 -48.63 -53.01
N ALA A 386 -4.29 -49.38 -51.90
CA ALA A 386 -3.19 -49.67 -50.96
C ALA A 386 -2.44 -48.49 -50.26
N ALA A 387 -1.46 -48.82 -49.41
CA ALA A 387 -0.68 -47.89 -48.59
C ALA A 387 0.83 -48.06 -48.80
N ALA A 388 1.61 -46.99 -48.59
CA ALA A 388 3.07 -47.00 -48.56
C ALA A 388 3.61 -46.01 -47.51
N HIS A 389 4.82 -46.24 -47.00
CA HIS A 389 5.48 -45.40 -45.99
C HIS A 389 6.43 -44.37 -46.61
N GLY A 390 6.28 -43.09 -46.22
CA GLY A 390 7.34 -42.09 -46.13
C GLY A 390 7.95 -41.54 -47.44
N PRO A 391 8.48 -40.31 -47.42
CA PRO A 391 9.45 -39.82 -48.39
C PRO A 391 10.89 -40.02 -47.86
N ALA A 392 11.74 -40.67 -48.66
CA ALA A 392 13.19 -40.61 -48.49
C ALA A 392 13.74 -39.26 -49.01
N VAL A 393 15.03 -39.00 -48.75
CA VAL A 393 15.72 -37.76 -49.14
C VAL A 393 15.58 -37.48 -50.64
N GLY A 394 14.91 -36.37 -50.99
CA GLY A 394 14.85 -35.86 -52.35
C GLY A 394 16.05 -34.96 -52.66
N GLU A 395 16.75 -35.26 -53.74
CA GLU A 395 17.94 -34.52 -54.20
C GLU A 395 17.63 -33.03 -54.47
N THR A 396 18.38 -32.13 -53.84
CA THR A 396 18.21 -30.67 -53.94
C THR A 396 18.61 -30.15 -55.32
N VAL A 397 17.66 -29.56 -56.05
CA VAL A 397 17.90 -29.02 -57.38
C VAL A 397 18.58 -27.65 -57.26
N THR A 398 19.85 -27.55 -57.65
CA THR A 398 20.57 -26.26 -57.69
C THR A 398 20.40 -25.58 -59.05
N LEU A 399 19.94 -24.33 -59.03
CA LEU A 399 19.77 -23.46 -60.20
C LEU A 399 20.69 -22.24 -60.07
N HIS A 400 21.22 -21.75 -61.20
CA HIS A 400 22.08 -20.56 -61.24
C HIS A 400 21.35 -19.40 -61.94
N VAL A 401 21.39 -18.22 -61.34
CA VAL A 401 20.82 -16.97 -61.87
C VAL A 401 21.94 -15.97 -62.11
N SER A 402 22.01 -15.41 -63.32
CA SER A 402 23.00 -14.42 -63.72
C SER A 402 22.37 -13.37 -64.62
N PRO A 403 22.62 -12.06 -64.42
CA PRO A 403 22.08 -11.01 -65.28
C PRO A 403 22.75 -10.96 -66.66
N ALA A 404 23.83 -11.74 -66.87
CA ALA A 404 24.61 -11.73 -68.10
C ALA A 404 23.81 -12.25 -69.33
N PRO A 405 24.08 -11.73 -70.54
CA PRO A 405 23.53 -12.29 -71.77
C PRO A 405 23.97 -13.75 -71.97
N GLY A 406 23.00 -14.66 -72.13
CA GLY A 406 23.25 -16.08 -72.37
C GLY A 406 23.08 -17.01 -71.16
N SER A 407 22.79 -16.48 -69.96
CA SER A 407 22.44 -17.32 -68.81
C SER A 407 21.09 -18.03 -69.01
N ALA A 408 20.94 -19.22 -68.40
CA ALA A 408 19.68 -19.99 -68.45
C ALA A 408 18.54 -19.28 -67.69
N HIS A 409 18.88 -18.56 -66.63
CA HIS A 409 17.94 -17.76 -65.84
C HIS A 409 18.52 -16.36 -65.63
N ARG A 410 17.92 -15.35 -66.29
CA ARG A 410 18.30 -13.93 -66.14
C ARG A 410 17.61 -13.20 -64.98
N THR A 411 16.60 -13.82 -64.38
CA THR A 411 15.85 -13.29 -63.23
C THR A 411 15.59 -14.42 -62.23
N VAL A 412 15.51 -14.10 -60.94
CA VAL A 412 15.26 -15.08 -59.87
C VAL A 412 13.87 -15.71 -60.05
N ALA A 413 12.85 -14.94 -60.44
CA ALA A 413 11.52 -15.46 -60.75
C ALA A 413 11.53 -16.40 -61.97
N SER A 414 12.50 -16.28 -62.90
CA SER A 414 12.65 -17.22 -64.01
C SER A 414 13.20 -18.59 -63.58
N ALA A 415 14.09 -18.64 -62.58
CA ALA A 415 14.54 -19.89 -61.96
C ALA A 415 13.43 -20.53 -61.11
N LEU A 416 12.73 -19.72 -60.28
CA LEU A 416 11.61 -20.20 -59.47
C LEU A 416 10.47 -20.81 -60.31
N ARG A 417 10.18 -20.25 -61.50
CA ARG A 417 9.21 -20.85 -62.43
C ARG A 417 9.70 -22.11 -63.16
N ALA A 418 11.01 -22.34 -63.20
CA ALA A 418 11.61 -23.54 -63.79
C ALA A 418 11.80 -24.68 -62.76
N ALA A 419 11.56 -24.40 -61.46
CA ALA A 419 11.69 -25.38 -60.40
C ALA A 419 10.69 -26.53 -60.54
N PRO A 420 11.12 -27.81 -60.47
CA PRO A 420 10.23 -28.95 -60.50
C PRO A 420 9.49 -29.08 -59.16
N GLY A 421 8.17 -28.85 -59.19
CA GLY A 421 7.31 -28.85 -58.00
C GLY A 421 7.45 -30.14 -57.16
N GLY A 422 7.72 -29.97 -55.87
CA GLY A 422 7.82 -31.07 -54.90
C GLY A 422 9.23 -31.48 -54.47
N ARG A 423 10.29 -30.94 -55.09
CA ARG A 423 11.69 -31.12 -54.61
C ARG A 423 12.21 -29.86 -53.89
N PRO A 424 13.20 -30.00 -52.98
CA PRO A 424 13.96 -28.86 -52.48
C PRO A 424 14.73 -28.17 -53.61
N VAL A 425 14.76 -26.84 -53.60
CA VAL A 425 15.41 -26.02 -54.63
C VAL A 425 16.44 -25.10 -53.98
N ARG A 426 17.62 -24.98 -54.56
CA ARG A 426 18.64 -24.00 -54.20
C ARG A 426 18.89 -23.07 -55.39
N VAL A 427 18.90 -21.76 -55.18
CA VAL A 427 19.18 -20.78 -56.23
C VAL A 427 20.41 -19.97 -55.86
N LEU A 428 21.49 -20.13 -56.62
CA LEU A 428 22.70 -19.33 -56.52
C LEU A 428 22.59 -18.12 -57.45
N ILE A 429 22.63 -16.93 -56.88
CA ILE A 429 22.39 -15.66 -57.58
C ILE A 429 23.72 -14.91 -57.69
N GLU A 430 24.16 -14.60 -58.91
CA GLU A 430 25.35 -13.77 -59.15
C GLU A 430 25.13 -12.30 -58.78
N PRO A 431 26.20 -11.54 -58.47
CA PRO A 431 26.08 -10.13 -58.11
C PRO A 431 25.32 -9.29 -59.15
N GLY A 432 24.38 -8.47 -58.67
CA GLY A 432 23.50 -7.71 -59.54
C GLY A 432 22.35 -7.02 -58.82
N ARG A 433 21.59 -6.22 -59.58
CA ARG A 433 20.37 -5.55 -59.14
C ARG A 433 19.19 -6.13 -59.92
N TYR A 434 18.23 -6.69 -59.20
CA TYR A 434 17.09 -7.43 -59.72
C TYR A 434 15.80 -6.69 -59.35
N GLU A 435 15.19 -6.02 -60.32
CA GLU A 435 13.91 -5.31 -60.13
C GLU A 435 12.74 -6.25 -60.45
N GLU A 436 12.42 -7.15 -59.52
CA GLU A 436 11.38 -8.17 -59.69
C GLU A 436 10.70 -8.56 -58.36
N ALA A 437 9.39 -8.81 -58.39
CA ALA A 437 8.63 -9.33 -57.25
C ALA A 437 8.70 -10.87 -57.21
N LEU A 438 9.08 -11.44 -56.06
CA LEU A 438 9.26 -12.87 -55.88
C LEU A 438 8.16 -13.48 -55.01
N ALA A 439 7.30 -14.30 -55.61
CA ALA A 439 6.44 -15.23 -54.87
C ALA A 439 7.19 -16.57 -54.71
N VAL A 440 7.47 -16.97 -53.46
CA VAL A 440 8.27 -18.15 -53.13
C VAL A 440 7.43 -19.16 -52.36
N SER A 441 7.39 -20.40 -52.85
CA SER A 441 6.60 -21.51 -52.31
C SER A 441 7.36 -22.84 -52.42
N GLY A 442 6.96 -23.85 -51.64
CA GLY A 442 7.71 -25.10 -51.52
C GLY A 442 8.91 -24.98 -50.56
N THR A 443 9.95 -25.79 -50.75
CA THR A 443 11.20 -25.74 -49.97
C THR A 443 12.29 -25.10 -50.82
N VAL A 444 12.69 -23.86 -50.51
CA VAL A 444 13.55 -23.03 -51.37
C VAL A 444 14.62 -22.30 -50.58
N GLU A 445 15.87 -22.41 -51.01
CA GLU A 445 17.01 -21.63 -50.52
C GLU A 445 17.48 -20.64 -51.60
N LEU A 446 17.54 -19.35 -51.30
CA LEU A 446 18.07 -18.30 -52.20
C LEU A 446 19.35 -17.72 -51.61
N CYS A 447 20.47 -17.84 -52.34
CA CYS A 447 21.81 -17.44 -51.86
C CYS A 447 22.48 -16.43 -52.80
N ALA A 448 23.11 -15.39 -52.24
CA ALA A 448 24.10 -14.60 -52.98
C ALA A 448 25.40 -15.41 -53.17
N ALA A 449 25.84 -15.60 -54.42
CA ALA A 449 27.03 -16.41 -54.73
C ALA A 449 28.33 -15.84 -54.15
N ASN A 450 28.43 -14.51 -54.03
CA ASN A 450 29.64 -13.81 -53.59
C ASN A 450 29.48 -13.14 -52.19
N GLY A 451 28.49 -13.56 -51.40
CA GLY A 451 28.27 -13.03 -50.04
C GLY A 451 27.44 -11.74 -49.96
N PRO A 452 27.34 -11.14 -48.75
CA PRO A 452 26.35 -10.11 -48.44
C PRO A 452 26.51 -8.81 -49.23
N ASP A 453 25.40 -8.08 -49.37
CA ASP A 453 25.26 -6.83 -50.15
C ASP A 453 25.61 -6.93 -51.66
N THR A 454 26.06 -8.10 -52.17
CA THR A 454 26.40 -8.28 -53.61
C THR A 454 25.18 -8.47 -54.52
N VAL A 455 24.08 -9.00 -53.97
CA VAL A 455 22.80 -9.22 -54.67
C VAL A 455 21.75 -8.31 -54.07
N VAL A 456 21.17 -7.43 -54.89
CA VAL A 456 20.09 -6.51 -54.49
C VAL A 456 18.82 -6.88 -55.23
N ILE A 457 17.78 -7.29 -54.50
CA ILE A 457 16.44 -7.54 -55.03
C ILE A 457 15.56 -6.37 -54.58
N GLU A 458 14.85 -5.71 -55.50
CA GLU A 458 13.98 -4.59 -55.14
C GLU A 458 12.68 -4.51 -55.96
N THR A 459 11.68 -3.85 -55.39
CA THR A 459 10.45 -3.45 -56.10
C THR A 459 9.95 -2.08 -55.61
N PRO A 460 9.25 -1.31 -56.46
CA PRO A 460 8.71 -0.02 -56.06
C PRO A 460 7.42 -0.13 -55.23
N GLU A 461 6.48 -1.00 -55.62
CA GLU A 461 5.10 -1.01 -55.07
C GLU A 461 4.63 -2.37 -54.53
N GLN A 462 4.93 -3.47 -55.23
CA GLN A 462 4.57 -4.83 -54.79
C GLN A 462 5.51 -5.30 -53.68
N VAL A 463 5.12 -6.33 -52.91
CA VAL A 463 6.04 -6.98 -51.93
C VAL A 463 7.25 -7.57 -52.67
N THR A 464 8.47 -7.32 -52.18
CA THR A 464 9.69 -7.76 -52.90
C THR A 464 9.87 -9.28 -52.83
N VAL A 465 9.69 -9.89 -51.65
CA VAL A 465 9.70 -11.34 -51.45
C VAL A 465 8.53 -11.79 -50.58
N ASP A 466 7.66 -12.65 -51.09
CA ASP A 466 6.44 -13.14 -50.45
C ASP A 466 6.51 -14.66 -50.28
N CYS A 467 6.58 -15.14 -49.03
CA CYS A 467 6.97 -16.50 -48.68
C CYS A 467 5.79 -17.32 -48.12
N THR A 468 5.53 -18.48 -48.75
CA THR A 468 4.38 -19.36 -48.44
C THR A 468 4.76 -20.81 -48.13
N GLY A 469 6.06 -21.15 -48.16
CA GLY A 469 6.58 -22.50 -47.89
C GLY A 469 7.63 -22.51 -46.77
N HIS A 470 8.67 -23.33 -46.94
CA HIS A 470 9.91 -23.26 -46.16
C HIS A 470 10.96 -22.53 -47.00
N VAL A 471 11.27 -21.27 -46.64
CA VAL A 471 12.12 -20.40 -47.45
C VAL A 471 13.32 -19.92 -46.64
N THR A 472 14.54 -20.23 -47.09
CA THR A 472 15.79 -19.68 -46.52
C THR A 472 16.36 -18.64 -47.49
N LEU A 473 16.62 -17.43 -47.01
CA LEU A 473 17.29 -16.35 -47.74
C LEU A 473 18.65 -16.10 -47.08
N ASP A 474 19.75 -16.25 -47.82
CA ASP A 474 21.11 -16.10 -47.31
C ASP A 474 21.90 -15.03 -48.08
N ALA A 475 22.46 -14.08 -47.32
CA ALA A 475 23.34 -13.01 -47.81
C ALA A 475 22.73 -12.09 -48.90
N LEU A 476 21.40 -11.96 -48.96
CA LEU A 476 20.69 -11.08 -49.91
C LEU A 476 20.47 -9.68 -49.33
N ARG A 477 20.49 -8.64 -50.18
CA ARG A 477 19.89 -7.33 -49.86
C ARG A 477 18.51 -7.24 -50.51
N ILE A 478 17.49 -6.91 -49.72
CA ILE A 478 16.09 -6.88 -50.15
C ILE A 478 15.51 -5.50 -49.82
N VAL A 479 15.07 -4.76 -50.84
CA VAL A 479 14.64 -3.35 -50.71
C VAL A 479 13.21 -3.17 -51.20
N ASN A 480 12.43 -2.32 -50.52
CA ASN A 480 11.08 -1.95 -50.97
C ASN A 480 10.78 -0.48 -50.71
N ARG A 481 10.00 0.17 -51.59
CA ARG A 481 9.71 1.62 -51.49
C ARG A 481 8.33 1.99 -50.93
N ALA A 482 7.32 1.12 -51.03
CA ALA A 482 5.95 1.46 -50.60
C ALA A 482 5.22 0.36 -49.78
N SER A 483 5.71 -0.87 -49.80
CA SER A 483 5.09 -2.06 -49.20
C SER A 483 6.10 -2.80 -48.30
N ALA A 484 5.88 -4.10 -48.03
CA ALA A 484 6.81 -4.94 -47.30
C ALA A 484 7.98 -5.40 -48.19
N ALA A 485 9.21 -5.36 -47.68
CA ALA A 485 10.37 -5.95 -48.36
C ALA A 485 10.33 -7.49 -48.29
N VAL A 486 10.03 -8.06 -47.13
CA VAL A 486 9.75 -9.50 -46.98
C VAL A 486 8.44 -9.73 -46.25
N ARG A 487 7.59 -10.62 -46.78
CA ARG A 487 6.38 -11.12 -46.12
C ARG A 487 6.43 -12.64 -45.98
N ALA A 488 5.93 -13.15 -44.85
CA ALA A 488 5.90 -14.58 -44.56
C ALA A 488 4.52 -15.05 -44.08
N THR A 489 4.10 -16.21 -44.58
CA THR A 489 2.92 -16.98 -44.14
C THR A 489 3.27 -18.43 -43.79
N GLY A 490 4.44 -18.92 -44.22
CA GLY A 490 5.01 -20.22 -43.83
C GLY A 490 6.24 -20.05 -42.94
N HIS A 491 7.24 -20.93 -43.10
CA HIS A 491 8.52 -20.84 -42.41
C HIS A 491 9.51 -20.00 -43.24
N LEU A 492 10.06 -18.94 -42.66
CA LEU A 492 11.06 -18.07 -43.27
C LEU A 492 12.32 -18.03 -42.40
N GLU A 493 13.47 -18.23 -43.02
CA GLU A 493 14.77 -18.04 -42.37
C GLU A 493 15.59 -17.00 -43.14
N LEU A 494 15.97 -15.91 -42.49
CA LEU A 494 16.86 -14.89 -43.01
C LEU A 494 18.23 -15.04 -42.35
N ARG A 495 19.25 -15.38 -43.13
CA ARG A 495 20.66 -15.44 -42.69
C ARG A 495 21.45 -14.32 -43.35
N ARG A 496 22.15 -13.50 -42.56
CA ARG A 496 23.11 -12.49 -43.04
C ARG A 496 22.52 -11.49 -44.06
N CYS A 497 21.20 -11.35 -44.09
CA CYS A 497 20.47 -10.55 -45.07
C CYS A 497 20.34 -9.08 -44.62
N ALA A 498 20.32 -8.17 -45.60
CA ALA A 498 20.09 -6.75 -45.40
C ALA A 498 18.70 -6.36 -45.92
N VAL A 499 17.73 -6.12 -45.03
CA VAL A 499 16.33 -5.86 -45.40
C VAL A 499 15.97 -4.39 -45.18
N GLU A 500 15.53 -3.69 -46.21
CA GLU A 500 15.34 -2.24 -46.22
C GLU A 500 13.92 -1.87 -46.67
N GLY A 501 13.03 -1.70 -45.67
CA GLY A 501 11.64 -1.30 -45.89
C GLY A 501 11.49 0.22 -45.87
N LEU A 502 11.62 0.89 -47.01
CA LEU A 502 11.39 2.33 -47.09
C LEU A 502 9.89 2.70 -47.06
N GLY A 503 8.98 1.72 -47.11
CA GLY A 503 7.56 1.86 -46.76
C GLY A 503 7.33 1.93 -45.24
N GLU A 504 6.44 1.07 -44.73
CA GLU A 504 6.28 0.81 -43.29
C GLU A 504 7.00 -0.49 -42.85
N PHE A 505 6.89 -1.56 -43.63
CA PHE A 505 7.35 -2.91 -43.25
C PHE A 505 8.67 -3.28 -43.93
N ALA A 506 9.65 -3.74 -43.15
CA ALA A 506 10.81 -4.43 -43.67
C ALA A 506 10.56 -5.94 -43.70
N VAL A 507 10.10 -6.51 -42.58
CA VAL A 507 9.68 -7.92 -42.46
C VAL A 507 8.28 -7.97 -41.85
N GLN A 508 7.37 -8.72 -42.46
CA GLN A 508 6.01 -8.93 -41.96
C GLN A 508 5.67 -10.42 -41.90
N ALA A 509 5.62 -10.99 -40.69
CA ALA A 509 5.15 -12.35 -40.45
C ALA A 509 3.66 -12.34 -40.09
N LEU A 510 2.86 -13.02 -40.91
CA LEU A 510 1.43 -13.16 -40.70
C LEU A 510 1.10 -14.40 -39.84
N ARG A 511 -0.15 -14.48 -39.39
CA ARG A 511 -0.59 -15.47 -38.40
C ARG A 511 -0.31 -16.91 -38.84
N GLY A 512 0.42 -17.65 -37.99
CA GLY A 512 0.86 -19.02 -38.25
C GLY A 512 2.24 -19.15 -38.91
N ALA A 513 2.87 -18.06 -39.33
CA ALA A 513 4.24 -18.08 -39.83
C ALA A 513 5.26 -18.35 -38.70
N GLU A 514 6.40 -18.94 -39.06
CA GLU A 514 7.57 -19.05 -38.19
C GLU A 514 8.75 -18.34 -38.87
N VAL A 515 9.36 -17.36 -38.20
CA VAL A 515 10.36 -16.48 -38.82
C VAL A 515 11.63 -16.38 -37.99
N THR A 516 12.75 -16.85 -38.56
CA THR A 516 14.09 -16.74 -37.98
C THR A 516 14.87 -15.62 -38.66
N LEU A 517 15.48 -14.72 -37.89
CA LEU A 517 16.51 -13.77 -38.35
C LEU A 517 17.83 -14.10 -37.64
N HIS A 518 18.90 -14.30 -38.39
CA HIS A 518 20.24 -14.58 -37.87
C HIS A 518 21.29 -13.71 -38.58
N GLU A 519 22.05 -12.91 -37.81
CA GLU A 519 23.05 -11.95 -38.33
C GLU A 519 22.47 -10.91 -39.34
N CYS A 520 21.17 -10.66 -39.30
CA CYS A 520 20.49 -9.80 -40.26
C CYS A 520 20.61 -8.31 -39.90
N THR A 521 20.55 -7.44 -40.91
CA THR A 521 20.45 -5.98 -40.72
C THR A 521 19.16 -5.45 -41.33
N VAL A 522 18.21 -5.05 -40.49
CA VAL A 522 16.94 -4.44 -40.86
C VAL A 522 17.07 -2.91 -40.80
N ARG A 523 16.67 -2.22 -41.87
CA ARG A 523 16.79 -0.76 -42.02
C ARG A 523 15.43 -0.11 -42.35
N VAL A 524 15.16 1.02 -41.72
CA VAL A 524 14.03 1.97 -41.96
C VAL A 524 12.62 1.44 -41.68
N GLY A 525 12.30 0.22 -42.12
CA GLY A 525 11.00 -0.42 -41.92
C GLY A 525 10.96 -1.25 -40.62
N ARG A 526 9.75 -1.56 -40.16
CA ARG A 526 9.52 -2.39 -38.97
C ARG A 526 9.65 -3.88 -39.26
N THR A 527 9.97 -4.65 -38.22
CA THR A 527 9.72 -6.09 -38.16
C THR A 527 8.42 -6.33 -37.41
N GLU A 528 7.38 -6.80 -38.09
CA GLU A 528 6.07 -7.11 -37.51
C GLU A 528 5.85 -8.62 -37.46
N LEU A 529 5.41 -9.10 -36.29
CA LEU A 529 5.12 -10.50 -36.01
C LEU A 529 3.68 -10.59 -35.46
N ALA A 530 2.71 -10.88 -36.32
CA ALA A 530 1.29 -10.79 -36.01
C ALA A 530 0.65 -12.20 -35.90
N GLY A 531 0.62 -12.74 -34.67
CA GLY A 531 0.20 -14.13 -34.41
C GLY A 531 1.16 -15.17 -34.99
N ALA A 532 2.44 -14.80 -35.08
CA ALA A 532 3.53 -15.59 -35.63
C ALA A 532 4.52 -16.02 -34.54
N ARG A 533 5.38 -16.99 -34.84
CA ARG A 533 6.59 -17.28 -34.04
C ARG A 533 7.79 -16.55 -34.63
N GLY A 534 8.59 -15.89 -33.79
CA GLY A 534 9.79 -15.17 -34.22
C GLY A 534 11.02 -15.55 -33.39
N THR A 535 12.16 -15.77 -34.04
CA THR A 535 13.46 -15.99 -33.40
C THR A 535 14.48 -15.02 -34.01
N LEU A 536 14.88 -14.00 -33.26
CA LEU A 536 15.72 -12.90 -33.73
C LEU A 536 17.08 -12.96 -33.00
N HIS A 537 18.12 -13.42 -33.68
CA HIS A 537 19.45 -13.64 -33.11
C HIS A 537 20.50 -12.75 -33.77
N HIS A 538 21.33 -12.09 -32.95
CA HIS A 538 22.51 -11.30 -33.37
C HIS A 538 22.25 -10.31 -34.51
N SER A 539 21.01 -9.80 -34.57
CA SER A 539 20.51 -8.98 -35.67
C SER A 539 20.39 -7.49 -35.28
N ARG A 540 20.48 -6.60 -36.27
CA ARG A 540 20.54 -5.15 -36.07
C ARG A 540 19.33 -4.47 -36.70
N PHE A 541 18.64 -3.63 -35.93
CA PHE A 541 17.44 -2.90 -36.36
C PHE A 541 17.71 -1.39 -36.31
N LEU A 542 17.73 -0.73 -37.47
CA LEU A 542 18.31 0.60 -37.65
C LEU A 542 17.30 1.60 -38.24
N ALA A 543 17.23 2.81 -37.65
CA ALA A 543 16.51 3.98 -38.17
C ALA A 543 15.00 3.76 -38.43
N ALA A 544 14.35 2.90 -37.63
CA ALA A 544 12.96 2.49 -37.85
C ALA A 544 11.97 3.68 -37.80
N LYS A 545 11.11 3.79 -38.83
CA LYS A 545 10.10 4.85 -38.93
C LYS A 545 8.98 4.77 -37.88
N GLY A 546 8.67 3.55 -37.43
CA GLY A 546 7.71 3.23 -36.38
C GLY A 546 8.40 2.47 -35.25
N ASP A 547 7.73 1.48 -34.68
CA ASP A 547 8.37 0.52 -33.76
C ASP A 547 9.35 -0.38 -34.53
N ALA A 548 10.54 -0.66 -34.02
CA ALA A 548 11.54 -1.44 -34.77
C ALA A 548 11.21 -2.94 -34.82
N VAL A 549 10.77 -3.50 -33.68
CA VAL A 549 10.13 -4.83 -33.60
C VAL A 549 8.76 -4.67 -32.93
N LEU A 550 7.72 -5.27 -33.55
CA LEU A 550 6.36 -5.33 -33.02
C LEU A 550 5.88 -6.79 -32.95
N ALA A 551 5.43 -7.23 -31.78
CA ALA A 551 4.72 -8.49 -31.56
C ALA A 551 3.24 -8.20 -31.24
N THR A 552 2.33 -8.77 -32.04
CA THR A 552 0.86 -8.58 -31.95
C THR A 552 0.10 -9.90 -32.14
N ASP A 553 -1.21 -9.87 -31.92
CA ASP A 553 -2.14 -10.90 -32.41
C ASP A 553 -1.92 -12.32 -31.82
N GLY A 554 -1.27 -12.42 -30.66
CA GLY A 554 -0.89 -13.68 -30.01
C GLY A 554 0.44 -14.25 -30.50
N ALA A 555 1.41 -13.39 -30.81
CA ALA A 555 2.74 -13.81 -31.24
C ALA A 555 3.60 -14.36 -30.08
N HIS A 556 4.59 -15.18 -30.44
CA HIS A 556 5.62 -15.69 -29.53
C HIS A 556 7.00 -15.32 -30.10
N VAL A 557 7.77 -14.48 -29.40
CA VAL A 557 9.00 -13.88 -29.96
C VAL A 557 10.19 -14.01 -29.02
N GLU A 558 11.26 -14.62 -29.51
CA GLU A 558 12.57 -14.65 -28.87
C GLU A 558 13.52 -13.67 -29.58
N ILE A 559 14.22 -12.84 -28.80
CA ILE A 559 15.13 -11.79 -29.28
C ILE A 559 16.40 -11.85 -28.44
N VAL A 560 17.51 -12.29 -29.02
CA VAL A 560 18.77 -12.56 -28.31
C VAL A 560 19.96 -11.87 -28.97
N GLY A 561 20.78 -11.17 -28.19
CA GLY A 561 22.03 -10.57 -28.66
C GLY A 561 21.84 -9.52 -29.76
N CYS A 562 20.67 -8.89 -29.85
CA CYS A 562 20.29 -7.98 -30.93
C CYS A 562 20.51 -6.51 -30.57
N THR A 563 20.81 -5.68 -31.57
CA THR A 563 20.98 -4.22 -31.41
C THR A 563 19.82 -3.46 -32.06
N VAL A 564 19.16 -2.58 -31.32
CA VAL A 564 18.16 -1.63 -31.86
C VAL A 564 18.71 -0.20 -31.76
N THR A 565 18.60 0.59 -32.83
CA THR A 565 19.15 1.95 -32.87
C THR A 565 18.32 2.89 -33.74
N GLU A 566 18.06 4.11 -33.27
CA GLU A 566 17.35 5.18 -34.00
C GLU A 566 15.90 4.86 -34.39
N SER A 567 15.20 4.05 -33.59
CA SER A 567 13.75 3.89 -33.74
C SER A 567 13.02 5.20 -33.43
N ARG A 568 12.09 5.63 -34.29
CA ARG A 568 11.20 6.78 -34.01
C ARG A 568 10.00 6.40 -33.13
N GLY A 569 9.60 5.13 -33.16
CA GLY A 569 8.61 4.55 -32.25
C GLY A 569 9.27 3.95 -31.02
N HIS A 570 8.80 2.78 -30.61
CA HIS A 570 9.44 1.98 -29.57
C HIS A 570 10.62 1.17 -30.15
N GLY A 571 11.54 0.73 -29.31
CA GLY A 571 12.57 -0.23 -29.74
C GLY A 571 11.93 -1.58 -30.04
N ILE A 572 11.44 -2.23 -28.99
CA ILE A 572 10.64 -3.46 -29.05
C ILE A 572 9.29 -3.19 -28.40
N ARG A 573 8.20 -3.62 -29.05
CA ARG A 573 6.84 -3.49 -28.52
C ARG A 573 6.09 -4.82 -28.55
N VAL A 574 5.48 -5.18 -27.43
CA VAL A 574 4.76 -6.45 -27.23
C VAL A 574 3.32 -6.14 -26.82
N VAL A 575 2.35 -6.65 -27.58
CA VAL A 575 0.91 -6.31 -27.45
C VAL A 575 0.08 -7.59 -27.52
N GLY A 576 -0.61 -7.97 -26.44
CA GLY A 576 -1.42 -9.20 -26.39
C GLY A 576 -0.67 -10.45 -26.88
N SER A 577 0.61 -10.54 -26.57
CA SER A 577 1.60 -11.47 -27.12
C SER A 577 2.68 -11.78 -26.08
N THR A 578 3.52 -12.77 -26.32
CA THR A 578 4.63 -13.13 -25.41
C THR A 578 6.00 -12.84 -26.02
N ALA A 579 6.96 -12.38 -25.22
CA ALA A 579 8.33 -12.16 -25.69
C ALA A 579 9.43 -12.53 -24.66
N ARG A 580 10.60 -12.94 -25.17
CA ARG A 580 11.87 -13.03 -24.42
C ARG A 580 12.89 -12.12 -25.09
N ILE A 581 13.42 -11.16 -24.35
CA ILE A 581 14.38 -10.16 -24.82
C ILE A 581 15.64 -10.31 -23.96
N GLU A 582 16.73 -10.82 -24.52
CA GLU A 582 17.90 -11.24 -23.75
C GLU A 582 19.22 -10.76 -24.38
N GLU A 583 20.12 -10.21 -23.55
CA GLU A 583 21.43 -9.71 -23.98
C GLU A 583 21.37 -8.67 -25.13
N CYS A 584 20.28 -7.89 -25.17
CA CYS A 584 20.00 -6.93 -26.24
C CYS A 584 20.41 -5.50 -25.85
N GLU A 585 20.83 -4.73 -26.86
CA GLU A 585 21.29 -3.35 -26.73
C GLU A 585 20.32 -2.41 -27.46
N LEU A 586 19.72 -1.45 -26.75
CA LEU A 586 18.71 -0.54 -27.32
C LEU A 586 19.13 0.91 -27.15
N ARG A 587 19.43 1.61 -28.26
CA ARG A 587 19.93 2.99 -28.28
C ARG A 587 18.98 3.96 -28.97
N ARG A 588 18.78 5.14 -28.38
CA ARG A 588 18.17 6.33 -29.02
C ARG A 588 16.80 6.06 -29.65
N THR A 589 15.84 5.63 -28.83
CA THR A 589 14.44 5.35 -29.24
C THR A 589 13.53 6.56 -28.99
N GLY A 590 12.63 6.88 -29.92
CA GLY A 590 11.73 8.05 -29.85
C GLY A 590 10.58 7.90 -28.85
N ARG A 591 10.26 6.67 -28.45
CA ARG A 591 9.38 6.30 -27.34
C ARG A 591 10.14 5.37 -26.37
N ALA A 592 9.45 4.43 -25.71
CA ALA A 592 10.10 3.48 -24.82
C ALA A 592 11.06 2.55 -25.57
N ALA A 593 12.17 2.13 -24.95
CA ALA A 593 13.05 1.15 -25.57
C ALA A 593 12.38 -0.23 -25.60
N VAL A 594 11.75 -0.65 -24.50
CA VAL A 594 10.83 -1.80 -24.46
C VAL A 594 9.46 -1.35 -23.95
N ALA A 595 8.39 -1.76 -24.62
CA ALA A 595 7.00 -1.51 -24.20
C ALA A 595 6.17 -2.81 -24.22
N VAL A 596 5.48 -3.09 -23.12
CA VAL A 596 4.70 -4.32 -22.88
C VAL A 596 3.29 -3.93 -22.45
N GLY A 597 2.25 -4.36 -23.20
CA GLY A 597 0.87 -3.99 -22.89
C GLY A 597 -0.21 -4.87 -23.52
N ASP A 598 -1.46 -4.48 -23.29
CA ASP A 598 -2.68 -5.21 -23.67
C ASP A 598 -2.61 -6.69 -23.24
N HIS A 599 -2.35 -6.93 -21.94
CA HIS A 599 -2.13 -8.25 -21.33
C HIS A 599 -0.94 -9.07 -21.89
N ALA A 600 0.05 -8.42 -22.52
CA ALA A 600 1.28 -9.08 -22.93
C ALA A 600 2.15 -9.55 -21.74
N GLU A 601 2.96 -10.59 -21.98
CA GLU A 601 3.94 -11.12 -21.04
C GLU A 601 5.34 -11.06 -21.67
N ALA A 602 6.29 -10.34 -21.08
CA ALA A 602 7.62 -10.20 -21.65
C ALA A 602 8.75 -10.15 -20.62
N ASP A 603 9.76 -11.00 -20.82
CA ASP A 603 11.02 -10.99 -20.07
C ASP A 603 12.06 -10.10 -20.76
N VAL A 604 12.79 -9.31 -19.96
CA VAL A 604 13.91 -8.44 -20.36
C VAL A 604 15.12 -8.78 -19.47
N LEU A 605 16.13 -9.43 -20.04
CA LEU A 605 17.18 -10.13 -19.29
C LEU A 605 18.59 -9.70 -19.77
N ARG A 606 19.44 -9.18 -18.87
CA ARG A 606 20.82 -8.77 -19.18
C ARG A 606 20.92 -7.74 -20.33
N CYS A 607 19.95 -6.84 -20.44
CA CYS A 607 19.90 -5.84 -21.51
C CYS A 607 20.55 -4.51 -21.11
N GLU A 608 20.99 -3.73 -22.10
CA GLU A 608 21.50 -2.36 -21.94
C GLU A 608 20.65 -1.38 -22.76
N VAL A 609 20.05 -0.40 -22.09
CA VAL A 609 19.20 0.63 -22.70
C VAL A 609 19.86 2.00 -22.55
N HIS A 610 20.03 2.73 -23.65
CA HIS A 610 20.65 4.05 -23.67
C HIS A 610 19.82 5.10 -24.42
N GLU A 611 19.68 6.28 -23.82
CA GLU A 611 19.14 7.50 -24.46
C GLU A 611 17.70 7.35 -25.00
N ALA A 612 16.86 6.59 -24.29
CA ALA A 612 15.44 6.51 -24.64
C ALA A 612 14.74 7.87 -24.42
N HIS A 613 14.02 8.34 -25.43
CA HIS A 613 13.46 9.70 -25.42
C HIS A 613 12.37 9.87 -24.35
N THR A 614 11.50 8.86 -24.17
CA THR A 614 10.45 8.87 -23.12
C THR A 614 10.74 7.93 -21.96
N THR A 615 11.05 6.66 -22.23
CA THR A 615 11.07 5.62 -21.17
C THR A 615 12.12 4.55 -21.46
N GLY A 616 12.80 4.01 -20.47
CA GLY A 616 13.62 2.80 -20.69
C GLY A 616 12.72 1.61 -20.97
N ILE A 617 12.07 1.11 -19.92
CA ILE A 617 11.19 -0.06 -19.98
C ILE A 617 9.80 0.34 -19.48
N ALA A 618 8.75 -0.04 -20.20
CA ALA A 618 7.37 0.28 -19.85
C ALA A 618 6.49 -0.98 -19.82
N TYR A 619 5.83 -1.23 -18.69
CA TYR A 619 4.74 -2.19 -18.56
C TYR A 619 3.43 -1.43 -18.30
N HIS A 620 2.43 -1.63 -19.15
CA HIS A 620 1.13 -0.97 -19.06
C HIS A 620 0.00 -1.96 -19.41
N ASP A 621 -1.26 -1.52 -19.30
CA ASP A 621 -2.47 -2.27 -19.68
C ASP A 621 -2.43 -3.77 -19.28
N GLN A 622 -2.29 -4.03 -17.98
CA GLN A 622 -2.19 -5.38 -17.38
C GLN A 622 -0.98 -6.25 -17.83
N GLY A 623 0.05 -5.64 -18.43
CA GLY A 623 1.28 -6.34 -18.84
C GLY A 623 2.08 -6.92 -17.67
N ARG A 624 2.81 -8.02 -17.94
CA ARG A 624 3.57 -8.81 -16.95
C ARG A 624 4.91 -9.30 -17.50
N GLY A 625 5.73 -9.89 -16.64
CA GLY A 625 7.01 -10.53 -16.99
C GLY A 625 8.14 -10.08 -16.08
N THR A 626 9.37 -10.50 -16.40
CA THR A 626 10.55 -10.27 -15.56
C THR A 626 11.50 -9.24 -16.20
N VAL A 627 11.96 -8.25 -15.45
CA VAL A 627 13.16 -7.47 -15.81
C VAL A 627 14.31 -7.90 -14.88
N ARG A 628 15.43 -8.36 -15.43
CA ARG A 628 16.54 -8.88 -14.62
C ARG A 628 17.91 -8.47 -15.13
N ASP A 629 18.81 -8.14 -14.21
CA ASP A 629 20.23 -7.79 -14.46
C ASP A 629 20.41 -6.74 -15.58
N THR A 630 19.46 -5.80 -15.70
CA THR A 630 19.30 -4.91 -16.86
C THR A 630 19.56 -3.46 -16.47
N THR A 631 20.28 -2.73 -17.33
CA THR A 631 20.65 -1.33 -17.10
C THR A 631 19.89 -0.39 -18.03
N VAL A 632 19.44 0.74 -17.49
CA VAL A 632 18.80 1.84 -18.22
C VAL A 632 19.55 3.15 -17.96
N ARG A 633 19.98 3.82 -19.03
CA ARG A 633 20.81 5.04 -19.00
C ARG A 633 20.20 6.16 -19.84
N GLY A 634 20.09 7.37 -19.30
CA GLY A 634 19.69 8.56 -20.07
C GLY A 634 18.22 8.63 -20.51
N ALA A 635 17.38 7.70 -20.07
CA ALA A 635 15.93 7.75 -20.28
C ALA A 635 15.31 9.00 -19.62
N LYS A 636 14.10 9.44 -20.02
CA LYS A 636 13.36 10.41 -19.18
C LYS A 636 12.82 9.70 -17.93
N ASP A 637 12.06 8.63 -18.11
CA ASP A 637 11.64 7.75 -17.02
C ASP A 637 12.34 6.37 -17.19
N GLY A 638 13.09 5.88 -16.20
CA GLY A 638 13.87 4.64 -16.35
C GLY A 638 12.98 3.41 -16.53
N LEU A 639 12.07 3.19 -15.57
CA LEU A 639 11.02 2.18 -15.59
C LEU A 639 9.65 2.84 -15.40
N PHE A 640 8.63 2.38 -16.12
CA PHE A 640 7.25 2.83 -15.97
C PHE A 640 6.30 1.62 -15.84
N ILE A 641 5.53 1.56 -14.75
CA ILE A 641 4.54 0.52 -14.47
C ILE A 641 3.17 1.18 -14.33
N ALA A 642 2.17 0.77 -15.12
CA ALA A 642 0.84 1.40 -15.13
C ALA A 642 -0.32 0.46 -15.40
N ARG A 643 -1.55 0.90 -15.09
CA ARG A 643 -2.84 0.25 -15.42
C ARG A 643 -2.94 -1.18 -14.89
N GLY A 644 -2.49 -1.36 -13.65
CA GLY A 644 -2.40 -2.65 -12.98
C GLY A 644 -1.48 -3.66 -13.67
N ALA A 645 -0.48 -3.19 -14.42
CA ALA A 645 0.68 -4.00 -14.77
C ALA A 645 1.44 -4.43 -13.50
N ASP A 646 2.01 -5.63 -13.56
CA ASP A 646 2.63 -6.32 -12.42
C ASP A 646 3.88 -7.10 -12.87
N PRO A 647 4.98 -6.40 -13.22
CA PRO A 647 6.27 -7.05 -13.52
C PRO A 647 7.07 -7.34 -12.25
N LEU A 648 7.94 -8.35 -12.32
CA LEU A 648 8.99 -8.60 -11.34
C LEU A 648 10.30 -7.99 -11.84
N VAL A 649 10.92 -7.11 -11.06
CA VAL A 649 12.13 -6.38 -11.45
C VAL A 649 13.24 -6.68 -10.46
N ARG A 650 14.40 -7.17 -10.92
CA ARG A 650 15.46 -7.67 -10.03
C ARG A 650 16.87 -7.31 -10.46
N GLY A 651 17.70 -6.81 -9.54
CA GLY A 651 19.12 -6.49 -9.82
C GLY A 651 19.31 -5.45 -10.92
N CYS A 652 18.31 -4.59 -11.14
CA CYS A 652 18.27 -3.63 -12.25
C CYS A 652 18.86 -2.27 -11.84
N ARG A 653 19.39 -1.55 -12.83
CA ARG A 653 20.04 -0.24 -12.65
C ARG A 653 19.36 0.84 -13.49
N PHE A 654 18.98 1.94 -12.85
CA PHE A 654 18.34 3.10 -13.48
C PHE A 654 19.24 4.32 -13.24
N GLU A 655 20.15 4.56 -14.17
CA GLU A 655 21.25 5.51 -14.06
C GLU A 655 21.01 6.75 -14.92
N ASN A 656 21.38 7.95 -14.46
CA ASN A 656 21.37 9.18 -15.27
C ASN A 656 20.00 9.48 -15.92
N CYS A 657 18.90 9.17 -15.23
CA CYS A 657 17.54 9.37 -15.77
C CYS A 657 17.14 10.85 -15.69
N ARG A 658 16.73 11.44 -16.82
CA ARG A 658 16.46 12.88 -16.99
C ARG A 658 15.24 13.40 -16.22
N GLY A 659 14.37 12.50 -15.77
CA GLY A 659 13.20 12.79 -14.91
C GLY A 659 13.15 11.80 -13.75
N THR A 660 12.46 10.67 -13.95
CA THR A 660 12.23 9.67 -12.89
C THR A 660 13.11 8.43 -13.08
N GLY A 661 13.61 7.82 -12.00
CA GLY A 661 14.22 6.49 -12.07
C GLY A 661 13.17 5.40 -12.32
N VAL A 662 12.22 5.27 -11.39
CA VAL A 662 11.09 4.32 -11.46
C VAL A 662 9.78 5.06 -11.23
N THR A 663 8.79 4.83 -12.07
CA THR A 663 7.42 5.36 -11.92
C THR A 663 6.41 4.22 -11.85
N VAL A 664 5.58 4.20 -10.80
CA VAL A 664 4.47 3.25 -10.63
C VAL A 664 3.17 4.03 -10.49
N ALA A 665 2.35 4.02 -11.54
CA ALA A 665 1.16 4.86 -11.68
C ALA A 665 -0.10 4.02 -11.95
N GLU A 666 -1.27 4.65 -11.99
CA GLU A 666 -2.51 4.09 -12.56
C GLU A 666 -2.82 2.66 -12.06
N GLN A 667 -2.80 2.42 -10.74
CA GLN A 667 -3.00 1.09 -10.09
C GLN A 667 -1.91 0.02 -10.35
N GLY A 668 -0.73 0.37 -10.89
CA GLY A 668 0.39 -0.58 -11.08
C GLY A 668 0.92 -1.19 -9.77
N LEU A 669 1.36 -2.46 -9.80
CA LEU A 669 1.65 -3.27 -8.60
C LEU A 669 3.10 -3.76 -8.46
N GLY A 670 3.90 -3.69 -9.53
CA GLY A 670 5.12 -4.50 -9.68
C GLY A 670 6.12 -4.48 -8.52
N ARG A 671 6.78 -5.63 -8.32
CA ARG A 671 7.77 -5.86 -7.26
C ARG A 671 9.19 -5.53 -7.75
N LEU A 672 9.95 -4.81 -6.94
CA LEU A 672 11.38 -4.53 -7.15
C LEU A 672 12.22 -5.18 -6.04
N ASP A 673 13.28 -5.90 -6.41
CA ASP A 673 14.24 -6.56 -5.51
C ASP A 673 15.69 -6.23 -5.92
N ASP A 674 16.52 -5.73 -4.99
CA ASP A 674 17.93 -5.35 -5.25
C ASP A 674 18.09 -4.31 -6.39
N CYS A 675 17.09 -3.44 -6.56
CA CYS A 675 17.07 -2.43 -7.63
C CYS A 675 17.76 -1.13 -7.22
N HIS A 676 18.61 -0.63 -8.10
CA HIS A 676 19.45 0.54 -7.90
C HIS A 676 19.01 1.70 -8.80
N VAL A 677 18.77 2.86 -8.22
CA VAL A 677 18.44 4.12 -8.91
C VAL A 677 19.50 5.16 -8.57
N GLU A 678 20.17 5.73 -9.57
CA GLU A 678 21.36 6.55 -9.36
C GLU A 678 21.42 7.76 -10.31
N THR A 679 21.67 8.97 -9.77
CA THR A 679 21.79 10.22 -10.53
C THR A 679 20.53 10.53 -11.34
N VAL A 680 19.48 11.02 -10.67
CA VAL A 680 18.16 11.30 -11.29
C VAL A 680 17.78 12.77 -11.27
N GLY A 681 17.19 13.26 -12.37
CA GLY A 681 16.86 14.67 -12.57
C GLY A 681 15.75 15.21 -11.66
N GLU A 682 14.74 14.39 -11.33
CA GLU A 682 13.61 14.81 -10.49
C GLU A 682 13.30 13.87 -9.32
N THR A 683 13.11 12.57 -9.57
CA THR A 683 12.68 11.64 -8.49
C THR A 683 13.24 10.24 -8.70
N GLY A 684 13.71 9.60 -7.63
CA GLY A 684 14.20 8.23 -7.69
C GLY A 684 13.07 7.24 -7.98
N ILE A 685 12.09 7.16 -7.08
CA ILE A 685 10.92 6.30 -7.20
C ILE A 685 9.64 7.12 -6.98
N SER A 686 8.79 7.20 -7.99
CA SER A 686 7.53 7.96 -7.96
C SER A 686 6.33 7.01 -8.01
N VAL A 687 5.48 7.02 -6.99
CA VAL A 687 4.32 6.14 -6.84
C VAL A 687 3.06 6.99 -6.81
N LEU A 688 2.22 6.89 -7.84
CA LEU A 688 1.16 7.84 -8.15
C LEU A 688 -0.19 7.16 -8.40
N SER A 689 -1.29 7.89 -8.18
CA SER A 689 -2.62 7.59 -8.71
C SER A 689 -3.04 6.11 -8.54
N GLY A 690 -2.96 5.65 -7.29
CA GLY A 690 -3.35 4.32 -6.85
C GLY A 690 -2.34 3.20 -7.07
N GLY A 691 -1.12 3.48 -7.57
CA GLY A 691 -0.05 2.48 -7.58
C GLY A 691 0.24 1.90 -6.19
N ALA A 692 0.67 0.64 -6.13
CA ALA A 692 0.90 -0.08 -4.88
C ALA A 692 2.09 -1.08 -4.96
N PRO A 693 3.31 -0.63 -5.28
CA PRO A 693 4.48 -1.48 -5.43
C PRO A 693 5.01 -2.05 -4.10
N ASP A 694 5.77 -3.13 -4.25
CA ASP A 694 6.47 -3.87 -3.20
C ASP A 694 7.98 -3.75 -3.48
N LEU A 695 8.71 -2.99 -2.65
CA LEU A 695 10.15 -2.75 -2.80
C LEU A 695 10.93 -3.48 -1.70
N HIS A 696 11.97 -4.21 -2.09
CA HIS A 696 12.86 -4.95 -1.20
C HIS A 696 14.33 -4.68 -1.55
N ALA A 697 15.16 -4.39 -0.54
CA ALA A 697 16.61 -4.16 -0.68
C ALA A 697 17.00 -3.12 -1.77
N CYS A 698 16.12 -2.15 -2.04
CA CYS A 698 16.33 -1.17 -3.11
C CYS A 698 17.19 0.01 -2.63
N ARG A 699 17.98 0.61 -3.52
CA ARG A 699 18.82 1.78 -3.23
C ARG A 699 18.51 2.94 -4.18
N VAL A 700 18.39 4.15 -3.64
CA VAL A 700 18.19 5.40 -4.37
C VAL A 700 19.29 6.41 -4.00
N VAL A 701 20.14 6.78 -4.95
CA VAL A 701 21.32 7.65 -4.74
C VAL A 701 21.24 8.87 -5.67
N ASP A 702 21.57 10.03 -5.11
CA ASP A 702 21.80 11.32 -5.79
C ASP A 702 20.68 11.77 -6.76
N GLY A 703 19.91 12.78 -6.32
CA GLY A 703 18.79 13.31 -7.10
C GLY A 703 18.11 14.49 -6.41
N ARG A 704 16.87 14.80 -6.81
CA ARG A 704 16.06 15.83 -6.15
C ARG A 704 15.13 15.28 -5.06
N SER A 705 14.38 14.21 -5.30
CA SER A 705 13.64 13.51 -4.24
C SER A 705 13.82 12.01 -4.36
N GLY A 706 14.03 11.32 -3.24
CA GLY A 706 14.30 9.88 -3.26
C GLY A 706 13.07 9.07 -3.65
N VAL A 707 12.07 9.05 -2.77
CA VAL A 707 10.77 8.39 -3.00
C VAL A 707 9.64 9.40 -2.84
N VAL A 708 8.67 9.41 -3.76
CA VAL A 708 7.46 10.25 -3.68
C VAL A 708 6.23 9.37 -3.85
N VAL A 709 5.30 9.40 -2.90
CA VAL A 709 4.03 8.66 -2.94
C VAL A 709 2.86 9.65 -2.89
N ARG A 710 1.94 9.57 -3.86
CA ARG A 710 0.80 10.50 -3.99
C ARG A 710 -0.47 9.81 -4.49
N GLU A 711 -1.58 9.96 -3.77
CA GLU A 711 -2.85 9.22 -4.01
C GLU A 711 -2.65 7.69 -4.10
N ALA A 712 -1.64 7.14 -3.40
CA ALA A 712 -1.08 5.83 -3.70
C ALA A 712 -0.64 5.06 -2.45
N ARG A 713 -0.16 3.82 -2.63
CA ARG A 713 0.28 2.94 -1.54
C ARG A 713 1.65 2.36 -1.81
N GLY A 714 2.27 1.73 -0.81
CA GLY A 714 3.51 0.99 -1.01
C GLY A 714 3.98 0.27 0.24
N THR A 715 4.74 -0.81 0.04
CA THR A 715 5.53 -1.46 1.10
C THR A 715 7.00 -1.39 0.71
N PHE A 716 7.83 -0.78 1.55
CA PHE A 716 9.24 -0.55 1.29
C PHE A 716 10.06 -1.20 2.41
N THR A 717 10.83 -2.23 2.08
CA THR A 717 11.64 -3.03 3.02
C THR A 717 13.12 -2.90 2.66
N ASP A 718 13.97 -2.63 3.64
CA ASP A 718 15.42 -2.51 3.51
C ASP A 718 15.84 -1.50 2.42
N LEU A 719 15.08 -0.39 2.34
CA LEU A 719 15.30 0.71 1.40
C LEU A 719 16.42 1.65 1.90
N GLU A 720 17.43 1.89 1.08
CA GLU A 720 18.41 2.97 1.30
C GLU A 720 18.12 4.16 0.38
N VAL A 721 17.99 5.36 0.94
CA VAL A 721 17.90 6.62 0.18
C VAL A 721 19.01 7.56 0.61
N ARG A 722 19.81 8.05 -0.35
CA ARG A 722 21.00 8.84 -0.05
C ARG A 722 21.19 10.03 -1.00
N GLY A 723 21.74 11.13 -0.50
CA GLY A 723 22.27 12.23 -1.32
C GLY A 723 21.20 13.08 -2.05
N GLN A 724 20.00 13.19 -1.49
CA GLN A 724 18.90 13.90 -2.17
C GLN A 724 18.96 15.41 -1.89
N THR A 725 18.95 16.23 -2.94
CA THR A 725 18.98 17.70 -2.81
C THR A 725 17.68 18.31 -2.28
N ALA A 726 16.61 17.51 -2.14
CA ALA A 726 15.47 17.78 -1.29
C ALA A 726 15.15 16.54 -0.43
N ASN A 727 13.93 16.02 -0.47
CA ASN A 727 13.43 15.04 0.51
C ASN A 727 13.85 13.60 0.18
N ALA A 728 14.20 12.80 1.18
CA ALA A 728 14.47 11.37 0.99
C ALA A 728 13.17 10.59 0.70
N VAL A 729 12.10 10.83 1.47
CA VAL A 729 10.76 10.25 1.28
C VAL A 729 9.68 11.34 1.41
N VAL A 730 8.71 11.35 0.49
CA VAL A 730 7.53 12.23 0.54
C VAL A 730 6.28 11.37 0.41
N VAL A 731 5.32 11.54 1.31
CA VAL A 731 4.00 10.87 1.25
C VAL A 731 2.91 11.94 1.30
N ARG A 732 2.10 12.03 0.25
CA ARG A 732 1.12 13.12 0.07
C ARG A 732 -0.30 12.66 -0.27
N ASP A 733 -1.25 13.55 0.00
CA ASP A 733 -2.67 13.42 -0.33
C ASP A 733 -3.30 12.18 0.34
N GLU A 734 -4.10 11.36 -0.36
CA GLU A 734 -4.75 10.16 0.23
C GLU A 734 -3.87 8.90 0.13
N SER A 735 -2.61 8.99 0.60
CA SER A 735 -1.62 7.90 0.48
C SER A 735 -1.43 7.05 1.75
N SER A 736 -1.07 5.78 1.60
CA SER A 736 -0.71 4.92 2.75
C SER A 736 0.50 4.02 2.51
N VAL A 737 1.54 4.15 3.33
CA VAL A 737 2.86 3.56 3.11
C VAL A 737 3.34 2.83 4.35
N ARG A 738 3.98 1.67 4.17
CA ARG A 738 4.78 0.99 5.20
C ARG A 738 6.26 1.00 4.82
N LEU A 739 7.11 1.45 5.72
CA LEU A 739 8.57 1.41 5.60
C LEU A 739 9.14 0.55 6.73
N ARG A 740 10.03 -0.38 6.40
CA ARG A 740 10.77 -1.20 7.37
C ARG A 740 12.26 -1.31 7.01
N GLY A 741 13.16 -1.24 8.00
CA GLY A 741 14.60 -1.41 7.77
C GLY A 741 15.23 -0.26 6.96
N VAL A 742 14.59 0.91 6.96
CA VAL A 742 14.87 1.98 5.98
C VAL A 742 15.95 2.94 6.49
N ARG A 743 16.89 3.29 5.61
CA ARG A 743 18.01 4.19 5.90
C ARG A 743 17.96 5.42 5.00
N LEU A 744 17.79 6.61 5.59
CA LEU A 744 17.65 7.89 4.88
C LEU A 744 18.84 8.80 5.25
N GLU A 745 19.70 9.16 4.30
CA GLU A 745 20.98 9.83 4.59
C GLU A 745 21.33 11.00 3.66
N ARG A 746 21.90 12.08 4.22
CA ARG A 746 22.47 13.20 3.44
C ARG A 746 21.42 13.82 2.49
N CYS A 747 20.30 14.25 3.07
CA CYS A 747 19.16 14.82 2.36
C CYS A 747 18.78 16.21 2.93
N ASP A 748 17.87 16.97 2.31
CA ASP A 748 17.28 18.13 3.00
C ASP A 748 16.46 17.65 4.19
N SER A 749 15.42 16.85 3.93
CA SER A 749 14.55 16.27 4.94
C SER A 749 14.46 14.76 4.75
N GLY A 750 14.35 14.00 5.84
CA GLY A 750 14.23 12.55 5.81
C GLY A 750 12.89 12.12 5.22
N LEU A 751 11.82 12.17 6.00
CA LEU A 751 10.47 11.83 5.56
C LEU A 751 9.49 12.97 5.77
N VAL A 752 8.70 13.31 4.75
CA VAL A 752 7.66 14.35 4.80
C VAL A 752 6.29 13.75 4.50
N ALA A 753 5.42 13.68 5.50
CA ALA A 753 4.06 13.16 5.43
C ALA A 753 3.04 14.33 5.47
N ARG A 754 2.25 14.51 4.40
CA ARG A 754 1.35 15.68 4.29
C ARG A 754 0.05 15.38 3.54
N GLY A 755 -1.10 15.53 4.20
CA GLY A 755 -2.40 15.55 3.54
C GLY A 755 -3.55 15.02 4.41
N SER A 756 -4.77 15.07 3.88
CA SER A 756 -6.01 14.68 4.57
C SER A 756 -6.15 13.18 4.83
N GLY A 757 -5.46 12.34 4.06
CA GLY A 757 -5.56 10.87 4.16
C GLY A 757 -4.23 10.15 4.43
N VAL A 758 -3.12 10.87 4.62
CA VAL A 758 -1.79 10.27 4.75
C VAL A 758 -1.71 9.38 6.00
N THR A 759 -1.37 8.10 5.80
CA THR A 759 -1.11 7.13 6.88
C THR A 759 0.21 6.39 6.64
N VAL A 760 1.23 6.66 7.46
CA VAL A 760 2.57 6.06 7.33
C VAL A 760 2.90 5.17 8.54
N GLN A 761 3.47 3.99 8.29
CA GLN A 761 4.03 3.11 9.31
C GLN A 761 5.54 3.00 9.12
N LEU A 762 6.33 3.36 10.13
CA LEU A 762 7.80 3.25 10.17
C LEU A 762 8.19 2.23 11.25
N VAL A 763 9.00 1.25 10.90
CA VAL A 763 9.53 0.25 11.85
C VAL A 763 11.01 0.01 11.55
N ASP A 764 11.89 0.03 12.55
CA ASP A 764 13.33 -0.21 12.35
C ASP A 764 13.94 0.80 11.33
N VAL A 765 13.88 2.12 11.59
CA VAL A 765 14.25 3.18 10.63
C VAL A 765 15.41 4.06 11.12
N THR A 766 16.38 4.34 10.26
CA THR A 766 17.48 5.30 10.53
C THR A 766 17.39 6.50 9.59
N VAL A 767 17.46 7.71 10.13
CA VAL A 767 17.61 8.97 9.39
C VAL A 767 18.87 9.66 9.89
N ALA A 768 19.78 10.08 9.02
CA ALA A 768 21.02 10.74 9.43
C ALA A 768 21.47 11.85 8.48
N ASP A 769 22.15 12.86 9.03
CA ASP A 769 22.80 13.95 8.28
C ASP A 769 21.82 14.69 7.34
N VAL A 770 20.64 15.06 7.87
CA VAL A 770 19.61 15.81 7.10
C VAL A 770 19.67 17.30 7.40
N ALA A 771 19.56 18.17 6.39
CA ALA A 771 19.73 19.62 6.58
C ALA A 771 18.58 20.31 7.35
N ASN A 772 17.40 19.69 7.39
CA ASN A 772 16.14 20.27 7.85
C ASN A 772 15.46 19.34 8.87
N SER A 773 14.51 18.50 8.45
CA SER A 773 13.68 17.70 9.37
C SER A 773 13.88 16.19 9.17
N GLY A 774 14.06 15.44 10.25
CA GLY A 774 14.15 13.97 10.22
C GLY A 774 12.83 13.34 9.77
N LEU A 775 11.78 13.52 10.56
CA LEU A 775 10.39 13.29 10.14
C LEU A 775 9.59 14.59 10.25
N ALA A 776 8.89 14.98 9.18
CA ALA A 776 7.96 16.11 9.16
C ALA A 776 6.53 15.63 8.85
N LEU A 777 5.55 16.12 9.62
CA LEU A 777 4.13 15.85 9.47
C LEU A 777 3.39 17.18 9.26
N GLU A 778 2.54 17.25 8.24
CA GLU A 778 1.71 18.42 7.93
C GLU A 778 0.25 18.03 7.58
N ASP A 779 -0.63 19.03 7.55
CA ASP A 779 -2.08 18.90 7.38
C ASP A 779 -2.69 17.94 8.42
N THR A 780 -3.33 16.82 8.05
CA THR A 780 -3.88 15.82 9.01
C THR A 780 -3.20 14.46 8.92
N ALA A 781 -1.93 14.44 8.51
CA ALA A 781 -1.16 13.21 8.32
C ALA A 781 -1.01 12.41 9.62
N ARG A 782 -1.08 11.08 9.53
CA ARG A 782 -0.89 10.15 10.66
C ARG A 782 0.35 9.29 10.43
N VAL A 783 1.26 9.27 11.39
CA VAL A 783 2.49 8.47 11.34
C VAL A 783 2.63 7.66 12.62
N THR A 784 2.86 6.36 12.48
CA THR A 784 3.29 5.49 13.59
C THR A 784 4.74 5.09 13.37
N VAL A 785 5.56 5.21 14.42
CA VAL A 785 7.01 5.02 14.39
C VAL A 785 7.43 4.11 15.54
N GLU A 786 8.16 3.05 15.24
CA GLU A 786 8.65 2.07 16.20
C GLU A 786 10.14 1.77 15.93
N ARG A 787 11.01 1.95 16.94
CA ARG A 787 12.48 1.84 16.81
C ARG A 787 13.04 2.66 15.65
N ALA A 788 12.93 3.98 15.77
CA ALA A 788 13.56 4.91 14.83
C ALA A 788 14.70 5.70 15.46
N THR A 789 15.80 5.87 14.73
CA THR A 789 16.94 6.71 15.09
C THR A 789 17.03 7.88 14.12
N VAL A 790 17.13 9.12 14.63
CA VAL A 790 17.34 10.33 13.83
C VAL A 790 18.61 11.02 14.31
N GLU A 791 19.64 11.10 13.48
CA GLU A 791 20.94 11.72 13.82
C GLU A 791 21.20 13.01 13.03
N ARG A 792 21.80 14.01 13.67
CA ARG A 792 22.35 15.22 13.03
C ARG A 792 21.36 15.93 12.11
N ALA A 793 20.10 16.06 12.56
CA ALA A 793 19.05 16.77 11.83
C ALA A 793 19.19 18.30 12.01
N GLY A 794 19.45 19.03 10.93
CA GLY A 794 19.87 20.44 10.94
C GLY A 794 18.85 21.42 11.53
N LEU A 795 17.55 21.08 11.56
CA LEU A 795 16.52 21.80 12.30
C LEU A 795 15.79 20.88 13.30
N PHE A 796 15.09 19.85 12.85
CA PHE A 796 14.15 19.12 13.71
C PHE A 796 14.31 17.60 13.62
N GLY A 797 14.31 16.90 14.76
CA GLY A 797 14.24 15.42 14.76
C GLY A 797 12.87 14.95 14.25
N PHE A 798 11.83 15.30 14.99
CA PHE A 798 10.42 15.15 14.60
C PHE A 798 9.74 16.53 14.55
N ASN A 799 8.89 16.78 13.56
CA ASN A 799 8.33 18.10 13.26
C ASN A 799 6.85 17.98 12.86
N CYS A 800 5.94 18.14 13.81
CA CYS A 800 4.51 17.93 13.59
C CYS A 800 3.74 19.24 13.53
N ARG A 801 2.95 19.45 12.46
CA ARG A 801 2.22 20.68 12.15
C ARG A 801 0.80 20.38 11.67
N GLY A 802 -0.12 21.33 11.86
CA GLY A 802 -1.54 21.12 11.55
C GLY A 802 -2.18 20.07 12.48
N ASP A 803 -3.41 19.64 12.20
CA ASP A 803 -4.09 18.58 12.95
C ASP A 803 -3.53 17.16 12.65
N SER A 804 -2.21 17.05 12.49
CA SER A 804 -1.47 15.80 12.27
C SER A 804 -1.26 15.01 13.57
N HIS A 805 -0.94 13.71 13.44
CA HIS A 805 -0.75 12.81 14.58
C HIS A 805 0.49 11.93 14.43
N LEU A 806 1.42 12.03 15.38
CA LEU A 806 2.58 11.13 15.50
C LEU A 806 2.40 10.20 16.71
N THR A 807 2.55 8.90 16.51
CA THR A 807 2.75 7.95 17.62
C THR A 807 4.16 7.37 17.49
N ALA A 808 5.05 7.66 18.43
CA ALA A 808 6.47 7.30 18.40
C ALA A 808 6.83 6.39 19.59
N ARG A 809 7.52 5.27 19.33
CA ARG A 809 7.92 4.28 20.33
C ARG A 809 9.36 3.84 20.15
N GLU A 810 10.11 3.75 21.26
CA GLU A 810 11.51 3.29 21.27
C GLU A 810 12.39 4.12 20.31
N CYS A 811 12.13 5.44 20.25
CA CYS A 811 12.78 6.35 19.31
C CYS A 811 13.97 7.07 19.94
N THR A 812 15.00 7.35 19.14
CA THR A 812 16.20 8.09 19.54
C THR A 812 16.46 9.24 18.57
N VAL A 813 16.75 10.43 19.08
CA VAL A 813 17.11 11.62 18.28
C VAL A 813 18.44 12.17 18.80
N THR A 814 19.48 12.22 17.98
CA THR A 814 20.80 12.75 18.36
C THR A 814 21.18 13.97 17.53
N GLU A 815 21.83 14.93 18.17
CA GLU A 815 22.39 16.16 17.59
C GLU A 815 21.41 17.00 16.73
N PRO A 816 20.13 17.20 17.13
CA PRO A 816 19.21 18.04 16.38
C PRO A 816 19.58 19.54 16.50
N GLY A 817 19.28 20.31 15.46
CA GLY A 817 19.49 21.75 15.41
C GLY A 817 18.57 22.51 16.37
N GLU A 818 17.37 22.87 15.93
CA GLU A 818 16.38 23.68 16.66
C GLU A 818 15.58 22.89 17.71
N ALA A 819 15.11 21.66 17.43
CA ALA A 819 14.49 20.80 18.45
C ALA A 819 14.51 19.29 18.13
N GLY A 820 14.56 18.45 19.17
CA GLY A 820 14.39 17.00 19.01
C GLY A 820 12.97 16.61 18.58
N LEU A 821 11.96 17.24 19.19
CA LEU A 821 10.55 17.14 18.79
C LEU A 821 9.91 18.53 18.78
N LEU A 822 9.34 18.94 17.64
CA LEU A 822 8.51 20.14 17.47
C LEU A 822 7.04 19.75 17.27
N THR A 823 6.11 20.43 17.97
CA THR A 823 4.67 20.35 17.72
C THR A 823 4.02 21.72 17.63
N VAL A 824 3.29 22.00 16.55
CA VAL A 824 2.63 23.29 16.32
C VAL A 824 1.25 23.11 15.68
N THR A 825 0.42 24.15 15.76
CA THR A 825 -0.85 24.31 15.04
C THR A 825 -1.80 23.11 15.24
N ASN A 826 -2.18 22.84 16.49
CA ASN A 826 -3.01 21.70 16.95
C ASN A 826 -2.40 20.29 16.87
N ALA A 827 -1.17 20.09 16.36
CA ALA A 827 -0.58 18.76 16.17
C ALA A 827 -0.60 17.90 17.44
N GLY A 828 -0.96 16.62 17.29
CA GLY A 828 -0.97 15.64 18.37
C GLY A 828 0.23 14.71 18.32
N VAL A 829 0.89 14.46 19.45
CA VAL A 829 1.98 13.49 19.55
C VAL A 829 1.84 12.62 20.79
N GLU A 830 1.95 11.31 20.58
CA GLU A 830 2.09 10.27 21.60
C GLU A 830 3.51 9.69 21.50
N ALA A 831 4.40 10.05 22.42
CA ALA A 831 5.77 9.53 22.48
C ALA A 831 5.96 8.62 23.71
N ASP A 832 6.63 7.50 23.51
CA ASP A 832 6.96 6.52 24.56
C ASP A 832 8.38 5.98 24.34
N LEU A 833 9.19 5.92 25.39
CA LEU A 833 10.62 5.54 25.31
C LEU A 833 11.39 6.40 24.28
N LEU A 834 11.18 7.72 24.32
CA LEU A 834 11.83 8.71 23.45
C LEU A 834 13.14 9.22 24.06
N THR A 835 14.28 8.94 23.44
CA THR A 835 15.56 9.59 23.75
C THR A 835 15.79 10.78 22.83
N VAL A 836 16.25 11.91 23.38
CA VAL A 836 16.77 13.06 22.63
C VAL A 836 18.11 13.46 23.24
N SER A 837 19.15 13.74 22.45
CA SER A 837 20.42 14.23 22.98
C SER A 837 21.18 15.17 22.06
N GLY A 838 21.89 16.15 22.64
CA GLY A 838 22.77 17.08 21.92
C GLY A 838 22.05 18.18 21.13
N SER A 839 20.89 18.67 21.58
CA SER A 839 20.15 19.72 20.86
C SER A 839 20.88 21.06 20.86
N ARG A 840 21.01 21.74 19.72
CA ARG A 840 21.50 23.15 19.69
C ARG A 840 20.42 24.17 20.08
N GLY A 841 19.16 23.78 19.98
CA GLY A 841 18.00 24.46 20.53
C GLY A 841 17.39 23.65 21.65
N CYS A 842 16.11 23.30 21.51
CA CYS A 842 15.35 22.64 22.57
C CYS A 842 15.44 21.10 22.53
N GLY A 843 15.18 20.41 23.64
CA GLY A 843 14.88 18.97 23.61
C GLY A 843 13.52 18.71 22.95
N ILE A 844 12.46 19.31 23.52
CA ILE A 844 11.09 19.29 22.99
C ILE A 844 10.55 20.74 22.92
N LEU A 845 9.84 21.09 21.86
CA LEU A 845 9.27 22.41 21.61
C LEU A 845 7.80 22.30 21.20
N GLY A 846 6.88 22.72 22.06
CA GLY A 846 5.43 22.75 21.79
C GLY A 846 4.91 24.18 21.64
N ARG A 847 4.08 24.44 20.62
CA ARG A 847 3.42 25.73 20.38
C ARG A 847 1.96 25.57 19.94
N ASP A 848 1.26 26.70 19.79
CA ASP A 848 0.03 26.81 18.97
C ASP A 848 -1.03 25.72 19.23
N SER A 849 -1.50 25.61 20.48
CA SER A 849 -2.57 24.67 20.90
C SER A 849 -2.32 23.18 20.59
N SER A 850 -1.07 22.79 20.34
CA SER A 850 -0.69 21.37 20.13
C SER A 850 -0.93 20.50 21.37
N ARG A 851 -0.94 19.18 21.15
CA ARG A 851 -1.23 18.16 22.18
C ARG A 851 -0.05 17.21 22.34
N LEU A 852 0.52 17.16 23.53
CA LEU A 852 1.72 16.37 23.83
C LEU A 852 1.44 15.33 24.93
N THR A 853 1.50 14.05 24.58
CA THR A 853 1.57 12.95 25.54
C THR A 853 2.94 12.30 25.39
N VAL A 854 3.85 12.52 26.35
CA VAL A 854 5.22 12.01 26.31
C VAL A 854 5.46 11.16 27.55
N SER A 855 5.98 9.96 27.36
CA SER A 855 6.18 8.97 28.43
C SER A 855 7.57 8.35 28.35
N ARG A 856 8.20 8.13 29.52
CA ARG A 856 9.49 7.44 29.69
C ARG A 856 10.60 8.00 28.78
N ALA A 857 10.69 9.32 28.66
CA ALA A 857 11.58 9.99 27.72
C ALA A 857 12.88 10.51 28.36
N TRP A 858 14.02 10.37 27.68
CA TRP A 858 15.34 10.82 28.15
C TRP A 858 15.89 11.93 27.26
N LEU A 859 15.79 13.18 27.69
CA LEU A 859 16.36 14.34 27.02
C LEU A 859 17.71 14.67 27.67
N ARG A 860 18.83 14.64 26.93
CA ARG A 860 20.18 14.75 27.52
C ARG A 860 21.15 15.59 26.68
N GLY A 861 21.53 16.75 27.19
CA GLY A 861 22.50 17.63 26.54
C GLY A 861 21.85 18.60 25.55
N GLY A 862 22.07 19.90 25.74
CA GLY A 862 21.73 20.89 24.71
C GLY A 862 21.99 22.34 25.09
N GLU A 863 22.02 23.22 24.09
CA GLU A 863 22.35 24.64 24.25
C GLU A 863 21.14 25.52 24.60
N GLY A 864 19.92 25.06 24.32
CA GLY A 864 18.65 25.70 24.71
C GLY A 864 17.93 24.99 25.86
N ASP A 865 16.60 25.10 25.88
CA ASP A 865 15.73 24.54 26.92
C ASP A 865 15.50 23.02 26.75
N GLY A 866 15.38 22.27 27.83
CA GLY A 866 15.06 20.85 27.77
C GLY A 866 13.67 20.58 27.18
N ILE A 867 12.65 21.27 27.68
CA ILE A 867 11.28 21.25 27.16
C ILE A 867 10.77 22.71 27.18
N ARG A 868 10.34 23.26 26.03
CA ARG A 868 9.73 24.60 25.94
C ARG A 868 8.32 24.51 25.38
N LEU A 869 7.35 25.11 26.07
CA LEU A 869 5.92 25.00 25.76
C LEU A 869 5.29 26.39 25.76
N ASP A 870 4.45 26.71 24.77
CA ASP A 870 3.58 27.88 24.84
C ASP A 870 2.39 27.61 25.78
N ALA A 871 1.89 28.63 26.48
CA ALA A 871 0.73 28.55 27.38
C ALA A 871 -0.62 28.13 26.72
N SER A 872 -0.62 27.86 25.41
CA SER A 872 -1.76 27.29 24.67
C SER A 872 -1.69 25.75 24.57
N VAL A 873 -0.51 25.15 24.69
CA VAL A 873 -0.25 23.71 24.58
C VAL A 873 -0.91 22.95 25.74
N VAL A 874 -1.44 21.77 25.47
CA VAL A 874 -2.03 20.88 26.50
C VAL A 874 -1.43 19.49 26.42
N GLY A 875 -1.34 18.77 27.54
CA GLY A 875 -0.63 17.49 27.51
C GLY A 875 -0.31 16.86 28.86
N ARG A 876 0.47 15.78 28.80
CA ARG A 876 1.07 15.08 29.94
C ARG A 876 2.47 14.58 29.59
N PHE A 877 3.42 14.82 30.49
CA PHE A 877 4.76 14.22 30.48
C PHE A 877 4.85 13.28 31.68
N GLU A 878 5.28 12.04 31.48
CA GLU A 878 5.28 10.98 32.51
C GLU A 878 6.62 10.24 32.51
N ASP A 879 7.26 10.10 33.68
CA ASP A 879 8.53 9.37 33.87
C ASP A 879 9.70 9.86 32.98
N CYS A 880 9.72 11.16 32.63
CA CYS A 880 10.76 11.74 31.80
C CYS A 880 12.00 12.19 32.60
N GLU A 881 13.14 12.33 31.94
CA GLU A 881 14.40 12.84 32.50
C GLU A 881 15.03 13.85 31.54
N VAL A 882 15.45 15.01 32.04
CA VAL A 882 15.83 16.19 31.23
C VAL A 882 17.11 16.83 31.78
N THR A 883 18.27 16.38 31.32
CA THR A 883 19.57 16.67 31.95
C THR A 883 20.53 17.39 31.01
N ALA A 884 21.48 18.16 31.56
CA ALA A 884 22.57 18.82 30.82
C ALA A 884 22.12 19.79 29.69
N TYR A 885 20.94 20.40 29.82
CA TYR A 885 20.54 21.55 29.00
C TYR A 885 21.05 22.86 29.63
N ASN A 886 21.51 23.80 28.80
CA ASN A 886 22.01 25.11 29.24
C ASN A 886 20.88 26.12 29.53
N GLY A 887 19.69 25.93 28.93
CA GLY A 887 18.47 26.70 29.20
C GLY A 887 17.63 26.14 30.34
N GLU A 888 16.35 26.49 30.38
CA GLU A 888 15.42 25.91 31.36
C GLU A 888 15.12 24.45 31.03
N ALA A 889 15.18 23.56 32.02
CA ALA A 889 14.87 22.15 31.78
C ALA A 889 13.39 21.92 31.40
N VAL A 890 12.45 22.71 31.95
CA VAL A 890 11.06 22.79 31.49
C VAL A 890 10.55 24.23 31.61
N ALA A 891 10.21 24.86 30.48
CA ALA A 891 9.66 26.20 30.37
C ALA A 891 8.19 26.18 29.89
N GLY A 892 7.32 26.99 30.52
CA GLY A 892 5.96 27.28 30.04
C GLY A 892 4.90 26.18 30.21
N SER A 893 5.02 25.34 31.24
CA SER A 893 4.15 24.16 31.45
C SER A 893 2.72 24.45 31.98
N ASP A 894 2.18 25.66 31.80
CA ASP A 894 0.98 26.17 32.49
C ASP A 894 -0.29 25.29 32.38
N ARG A 895 -0.38 24.50 31.31
CA ARG A 895 -1.55 23.65 31.00
C ARG A 895 -1.19 22.20 30.69
N VAL A 896 -0.01 21.77 31.15
CA VAL A 896 0.59 20.47 30.85
C VAL A 896 0.92 19.75 32.16
N VAL A 897 0.44 18.51 32.30
CA VAL A 897 0.66 17.69 33.51
C VAL A 897 2.07 17.13 33.50
N LEU A 898 2.90 17.47 34.49
CA LEU A 898 4.24 16.90 34.65
C LEU A 898 4.24 15.87 35.78
N GLU A 899 4.35 14.58 35.44
CA GLU A 899 4.47 13.48 36.38
C GLU A 899 5.88 12.86 36.29
N ASN A 900 6.56 12.78 37.43
CA ASN A 900 7.90 12.19 37.61
C ASN A 900 9.03 12.74 36.71
N VAL A 901 8.85 13.90 36.08
CA VAL A 901 9.87 14.57 35.26
C VAL A 901 11.07 15.00 36.12
N ARG A 902 12.28 14.51 35.79
CA ARG A 902 13.55 14.79 36.48
C ARG A 902 14.40 15.80 35.71
N THR A 903 15.22 16.60 36.40
CA THR A 903 16.03 17.64 35.75
C THR A 903 17.44 17.81 36.36
N GLY A 904 18.45 18.08 35.52
CA GLY A 904 19.80 18.53 35.96
C GLY A 904 20.97 17.53 35.90
N ALA A 905 22.20 18.06 35.95
CA ALA A 905 23.49 17.37 35.77
C ALA A 905 24.66 18.33 36.17
N THR A 906 25.91 17.96 36.52
CA THR A 906 26.59 16.68 36.86
C THR A 906 28.00 17.02 37.42
N VAL A 907 28.46 16.41 38.54
CA VAL A 907 29.90 16.39 38.92
C VAL A 907 30.28 15.08 39.63
N LYS A 908 30.31 13.95 38.91
CA LYS A 908 31.21 12.79 39.12
C LYS A 908 30.86 11.67 38.13
N ASP A 909 31.46 11.69 36.95
CA ASP A 909 31.46 10.51 36.09
C ASP A 909 32.43 9.44 36.64
N ALA A 910 32.06 8.17 36.41
CA ALA A 910 32.87 6.96 36.57
C ALA A 910 33.54 6.69 37.95
N GLN A 911 32.83 5.95 38.81
CA GLN A 911 33.35 5.01 39.83
C GLN A 911 32.14 4.22 40.40
N GLN A 912 31.31 3.55 39.58
CA GLN A 912 31.47 2.18 39.04
C GLN A 912 31.42 1.08 40.12
N PRO A 913 30.71 -0.05 39.90
CA PRO A 913 30.14 -0.53 38.64
C PRO A 913 28.69 -0.06 38.38
N GLU A 914 28.28 0.01 37.11
CA GLU A 914 26.91 0.32 36.62
C GLU A 914 26.20 1.52 37.29
N ALA A 915 26.22 2.68 36.61
CA ALA A 915 25.84 3.97 37.18
C ALA A 915 24.38 4.04 37.67
N GLY A 916 24.21 3.99 39.00
CA GLY A 916 22.96 4.25 39.69
C GLY A 916 23.15 4.35 41.22
N PRO A 917 22.11 4.76 41.98
CA PRO A 917 22.23 5.03 43.42
C PRO A 917 22.68 3.85 44.30
N LEU A 918 22.58 2.61 43.79
CA LEU A 918 23.09 1.41 44.46
C LEU A 918 24.63 1.35 44.44
N ALA A 919 25.25 1.70 43.31
CA ALA A 919 26.70 1.72 43.16
C ALA A 919 27.36 2.83 44.01
N GLU A 920 26.70 3.99 44.11
CA GLU A 920 27.15 5.07 45.00
C GLU A 920 27.11 4.64 46.48
N LEU A 921 26.10 3.85 46.88
CA LEU A 921 26.01 3.28 48.22
C LEU A 921 27.10 2.23 48.49
N GLU A 922 27.37 1.33 47.55
CA GLU A 922 28.44 0.34 47.67
C GLU A 922 29.83 0.99 47.77
N GLY A 923 30.05 2.07 47.00
CA GLY A 923 31.29 2.86 47.00
C GLY A 923 31.50 3.77 48.22
N MET A 924 30.57 3.83 49.17
CA MET A 924 30.80 4.54 50.45
C MET A 924 31.88 3.82 51.28
N ILE A 925 32.77 4.56 51.93
CA ILE A 925 33.77 4.00 52.85
C ILE A 925 33.03 3.48 54.10
N GLY A 926 33.35 2.27 54.56
CA GLY A 926 32.75 1.64 55.74
C GLY A 926 31.27 1.25 55.58
N LEU A 927 30.55 1.22 56.70
CA LEU A 927 29.08 0.99 56.78
C LEU A 927 28.56 -0.37 56.28
N GLU A 928 29.41 -1.41 56.30
CA GLU A 928 29.12 -2.75 55.75
C GLU A 928 27.88 -3.47 56.31
N THR A 929 27.46 -3.18 57.55
CA THR A 929 26.19 -3.67 58.12
C THR A 929 24.98 -3.00 57.45
N ALA A 930 25.01 -1.67 57.27
CA ALA A 930 23.93 -0.91 56.67
C ALA A 930 23.78 -1.23 55.17
N LYS A 931 24.89 -1.29 54.41
CA LYS A 931 24.89 -1.70 52.98
C LYS A 931 24.19 -3.04 52.77
N ARG A 932 24.58 -4.05 53.57
CA ARG A 932 24.05 -5.41 53.51
C ARG A 932 22.56 -5.49 53.84
N GLN A 933 22.09 -4.69 54.80
CA GLN A 933 20.67 -4.59 55.13
C GLN A 933 19.85 -3.89 54.02
N VAL A 934 20.42 -2.90 53.32
CA VAL A 934 19.78 -2.26 52.15
C VAL A 934 19.68 -3.23 50.97
N ALA A 935 20.73 -3.98 50.64
CA ALA A 935 20.73 -4.95 49.54
C ALA A 935 19.59 -5.99 49.69
N VAL A 936 19.38 -6.51 50.90
CA VAL A 936 18.29 -7.45 51.20
C VAL A 936 16.89 -6.85 50.95
N GLN A 937 16.71 -5.54 51.08
CA GLN A 937 15.44 -4.87 50.73
C GLN A 937 15.25 -4.75 49.21
N VAL A 938 16.32 -4.39 48.49
CA VAL A 938 16.33 -4.26 47.04
C VAL A 938 15.91 -5.56 46.35
N ASP A 939 16.44 -6.69 46.80
CA ASP A 939 16.12 -7.98 46.18
C ASP A 939 14.72 -8.49 46.52
N LEU A 940 14.19 -8.17 47.71
CA LEU A 940 12.79 -8.43 48.05
C LEU A 940 11.82 -7.63 47.19
N LEU A 941 12.15 -6.37 46.86
CA LEU A 941 11.34 -5.51 45.98
C LEU A 941 11.40 -5.98 44.52
N ARG A 942 12.58 -6.38 44.02
CA ARG A 942 12.74 -7.02 42.71
C ARG A 942 11.89 -8.29 42.60
N LEU A 943 11.94 -9.15 43.62
CA LEU A 943 11.13 -10.36 43.71
C LEU A 943 9.62 -10.05 43.75
N ALA A 944 9.19 -9.03 44.49
CA ALA A 944 7.79 -8.61 44.52
C ALA A 944 7.31 -8.15 43.13
N ARG A 945 8.13 -7.36 42.41
CA ARG A 945 7.84 -6.87 41.06
C ARG A 945 7.76 -8.01 40.04
N TRP A 946 8.76 -8.89 39.97
CA TRP A 946 8.74 -10.04 39.04
C TRP A 946 7.56 -10.99 39.28
N ARG A 947 7.08 -11.10 40.52
CA ARG A 947 5.84 -11.85 40.81
C ARG A 947 4.61 -11.14 40.24
N ALA A 948 4.48 -9.83 40.42
CA ALA A 948 3.39 -9.04 39.86
C ALA A 948 3.38 -9.07 38.32
N ASP A 949 4.55 -8.92 37.69
CA ASP A 949 4.72 -9.00 36.23
C ASP A 949 4.35 -10.41 35.69
N ALA A 950 4.54 -11.46 36.49
CA ALA A 950 4.11 -12.83 36.20
C ALA A 950 2.64 -13.13 36.61
N GLY A 951 1.86 -12.14 37.02
CA GLY A 951 0.46 -12.29 37.45
C GLY A 951 0.26 -13.01 38.79
N LEU A 952 1.31 -13.16 39.58
CA LEU A 952 1.27 -13.77 40.92
C LEU A 952 1.16 -12.70 42.02
N PRO A 953 0.44 -12.96 43.13
CA PRO A 953 0.39 -12.02 44.24
C PRO A 953 1.77 -11.80 44.84
N ALA A 954 2.18 -10.54 44.94
CA ALA A 954 3.37 -10.11 45.66
C ALA A 954 3.19 -10.32 47.19
N PRO A 955 4.28 -10.57 47.95
CA PRO A 955 4.21 -10.57 49.41
C PRO A 955 3.94 -9.15 49.93
N PRO A 956 3.19 -8.98 51.04
CA PRO A 956 3.03 -7.67 51.66
C PRO A 956 4.37 -7.18 52.22
N MET A 957 4.75 -5.95 51.89
CA MET A 957 5.99 -5.32 52.34
C MET A 957 5.67 -4.08 53.17
N ALA A 958 6.53 -3.78 54.15
CA ALA A 958 6.44 -2.57 54.98
C ALA A 958 7.66 -1.70 54.70
N HIS A 959 7.44 -0.54 54.08
CA HIS A 959 8.50 0.22 53.42
C HIS A 959 9.23 1.23 54.35
N HIS A 960 8.67 1.54 55.53
CA HIS A 960 9.23 2.49 56.49
C HIS A 960 10.33 1.89 57.38
N LEU A 961 11.35 2.68 57.70
CA LEU A 961 12.58 2.24 58.41
C LEU A 961 12.98 3.18 59.56
N VAL A 962 13.86 2.71 60.44
CA VAL A 962 14.46 3.51 61.53
C VAL A 962 15.98 3.49 61.38
N PHE A 963 16.64 4.65 61.47
CA PHE A 963 18.09 4.80 61.26
C PHE A 963 18.77 5.23 62.58
N SER A 964 19.70 4.42 63.07
CA SER A 964 20.21 4.54 64.45
C SER A 964 21.74 4.64 64.51
N GLY A 965 22.28 5.52 65.36
CA GLY A 965 23.71 5.55 65.71
C GLY A 965 24.30 6.95 66.00
N PRO A 966 25.63 7.06 66.23
CA PRO A 966 26.32 8.32 66.56
C PRO A 966 26.24 9.42 65.47
N PRO A 967 26.59 10.69 65.76
CA PRO A 967 26.58 11.76 64.77
C PRO A 967 27.75 11.63 63.79
N GLY A 968 27.55 12.03 62.53
CA GLY A 968 28.60 11.98 61.49
C GLY A 968 28.81 10.61 60.82
N THR A 969 28.02 9.58 61.16
CA THR A 969 28.14 8.20 60.64
C THR A 969 27.39 7.93 59.33
N GLY A 970 27.02 8.97 58.57
CA GLY A 970 26.44 8.81 57.22
C GLY A 970 24.94 8.47 57.12
N LYS A 971 24.20 8.37 58.24
CA LYS A 971 22.73 8.10 58.27
C LYS A 971 21.93 8.86 57.19
N THR A 972 22.00 10.19 57.21
CA THR A 972 21.32 11.09 56.26
C THR A 972 21.70 10.81 54.80
N SER A 973 22.98 10.52 54.54
CA SER A 973 23.50 10.22 53.20
C SER A 973 22.92 8.91 52.66
N VAL A 974 22.93 7.84 53.49
CA VAL A 974 22.37 6.54 53.11
C VAL A 974 20.85 6.59 52.96
N ALA A 975 20.14 7.37 53.78
CA ALA A 975 18.69 7.55 53.66
C ALA A 975 18.30 8.19 52.31
N ARG A 976 19.09 9.17 51.86
CA ARG A 976 18.91 9.86 50.58
C ARG A 976 19.16 8.93 49.40
N LEU A 977 20.24 8.14 49.43
CA LEU A 977 20.51 7.12 48.42
C LEU A 977 19.42 6.03 48.40
N TYR A 978 18.97 5.56 49.56
CA TYR A 978 17.92 4.54 49.65
C TYR A 978 16.61 4.98 48.97
N GLY A 979 16.16 6.22 49.18
CA GLY A 979 15.00 6.78 48.47
C GLY A 979 15.15 6.74 46.94
N GLN A 980 16.34 7.09 46.43
CA GLN A 980 16.64 7.06 45.01
C GLN A 980 16.72 5.63 44.45
N ILE A 981 17.26 4.67 45.21
CA ILE A 981 17.26 3.24 44.84
C ILE A 981 15.82 2.73 44.68
N LEU A 982 14.93 3.04 45.64
CA LEU A 982 13.52 2.65 45.56
C LEU A 982 12.83 3.20 44.31
N ALA A 983 13.11 4.46 43.95
CA ALA A 983 12.53 5.07 42.75
C ALA A 983 13.12 4.51 41.44
N ALA A 984 14.42 4.16 41.40
CA ALA A 984 15.02 3.48 40.25
C ALA A 984 14.41 2.08 40.01
N LEU A 985 13.96 1.40 41.07
CA LEU A 985 13.29 0.09 40.99
C LEU A 985 11.77 0.18 40.71
N GLY A 986 11.20 1.39 40.69
CA GLY A 986 9.76 1.63 40.52
C GLY A 986 8.92 1.35 41.78
N ALA A 987 9.56 1.29 42.96
CA ALA A 987 8.87 1.11 44.25
C ALA A 987 8.49 2.45 44.92
N LEU A 988 8.96 3.58 44.37
CA LEU A 988 8.54 4.95 44.70
C LEU A 988 8.50 5.78 43.40
N LYS A 989 7.65 6.80 43.33
CA LYS A 989 7.52 7.62 42.11
C LYS A 989 8.71 8.56 41.83
N LYS A 990 9.37 9.08 42.87
CA LYS A 990 10.37 10.16 42.77
C LYS A 990 11.64 9.91 43.59
N GLY A 991 11.52 9.36 44.80
CA GLY A 991 12.67 8.97 45.64
C GLY A 991 13.45 10.11 46.28
N HIS A 992 12.96 11.36 46.20
CA HIS A 992 13.57 12.50 46.88
C HIS A 992 13.41 12.39 48.40
N MET A 993 14.33 12.98 49.17
CA MET A 993 14.29 12.95 50.63
C MET A 993 13.96 14.34 51.19
N ILE A 994 12.87 14.44 51.94
CA ILE A 994 12.51 15.60 52.76
C ILE A 994 13.10 15.37 54.16
N GLU A 995 14.12 16.14 54.50
CA GLU A 995 14.79 16.13 55.80
C GLU A 995 14.17 17.20 56.71
N VAL A 996 13.71 16.80 57.90
CA VAL A 996 13.02 17.68 58.87
C VAL A 996 13.34 17.34 60.31
N ALA A 997 13.28 18.34 61.18
CA ALA A 997 13.33 18.19 62.63
C ALA A 997 11.96 18.49 63.27
N ARG A 998 11.86 18.39 64.61
CA ARG A 998 10.63 18.75 65.36
C ARG A 998 10.10 20.14 65.01
N GLY A 999 10.99 21.12 64.81
CA GLY A 999 10.61 22.51 64.51
C GLY A 999 9.86 22.69 63.20
N ASP A 1000 9.99 21.76 62.25
CA ASP A 1000 9.33 21.82 60.94
C ASP A 1000 7.97 21.13 60.95
N LEU A 1001 7.82 20.07 61.74
CA LEU A 1001 6.57 19.31 61.88
C LEU A 1001 5.58 19.99 62.84
N VAL A 1002 6.09 20.50 63.97
CA VAL A 1002 5.28 21.10 65.03
C VAL A 1002 5.01 22.59 64.75
N GLY A 1003 3.75 23.01 64.90
CA GLY A 1003 3.32 24.40 64.79
C GLY A 1003 3.43 25.14 66.12
N GLU A 1004 3.58 26.46 66.05
CA GLU A 1004 3.62 27.36 67.22
C GLU A 1004 2.24 27.64 67.82
N TYR A 1005 1.16 27.36 67.07
CA TYR A 1005 -0.22 27.71 67.41
C TYR A 1005 -1.17 26.51 67.18
N LEU A 1006 -2.24 26.44 67.98
CA LEU A 1006 -3.25 25.38 67.99
C LEU A 1006 -3.83 25.09 66.59
N GLY A 1007 -3.95 23.80 66.25
CA GLY A 1007 -4.45 23.32 64.95
C GLY A 1007 -3.50 23.51 63.77
N HIS A 1008 -2.51 24.40 63.88
CA HIS A 1008 -1.50 24.59 62.83
C HIS A 1008 -0.51 23.42 62.78
N THR A 1009 -0.35 22.63 63.84
CA THR A 1009 0.56 21.47 63.86
C THR A 1009 0.09 20.33 62.98
N ALA A 1010 -1.18 19.90 63.06
CA ALA A 1010 -1.70 18.90 62.13
C ALA A 1010 -1.55 19.36 60.67
N GLN A 1011 -1.81 20.65 60.39
CA GLN A 1011 -1.62 21.22 59.06
C GLN A 1011 -0.14 21.23 58.63
N LYS A 1012 0.78 21.67 59.49
CA LYS A 1012 2.21 21.80 59.18
C LYS A 1012 2.89 20.44 59.02
N THR A 1013 2.60 19.49 59.92
CA THR A 1013 3.00 18.07 59.78
C THR A 1013 2.46 17.47 58.49
N ARG A 1014 1.17 17.68 58.18
CA ARG A 1014 0.58 17.19 56.93
C ARG A 1014 1.23 17.82 55.70
N THR A 1015 1.44 19.14 55.68
CA THR A 1015 2.14 19.85 54.59
C THR A 1015 3.58 19.34 54.41
N VAL A 1016 4.28 18.98 55.49
CA VAL A 1016 5.61 18.36 55.42
C VAL A 1016 5.56 16.92 54.88
N PHE A 1017 4.59 16.11 55.32
CA PHE A 1017 4.38 14.76 54.78
C PHE A 1017 3.96 14.79 53.30
N GLU A 1018 3.10 15.73 52.92
CA GLU A 1018 2.64 15.93 51.55
C GLU A 1018 3.80 16.33 50.61
N ARG A 1019 4.80 17.10 51.11
CA ARG A 1019 6.06 17.36 50.39
C ARG A 1019 6.89 16.09 50.15
N ALA A 1020 6.69 15.04 50.94
CA ALA A 1020 7.38 13.75 50.79
C ALA A 1020 6.65 12.74 49.88
N HIS A 1021 5.50 13.08 49.30
CA HIS A 1021 4.77 12.18 48.38
C HIS A 1021 5.60 11.74 47.17
N GLY A 1022 5.69 10.42 46.98
CA GLY A 1022 6.53 9.77 45.98
C GLY A 1022 7.98 9.57 46.43
N GLY A 1023 8.34 9.89 47.67
CA GLY A 1023 9.71 9.92 48.17
C GLY A 1023 9.85 9.48 49.63
N VAL A 1024 10.88 10.01 50.29
CA VAL A 1024 11.26 9.70 51.67
C VAL A 1024 11.01 10.89 52.58
N LEU A 1025 10.34 10.68 53.71
CA LEU A 1025 10.31 11.64 54.82
C LEU A 1025 11.36 11.22 55.86
N PHE A 1026 12.51 11.88 55.87
CA PHE A 1026 13.57 11.66 56.85
C PHE A 1026 13.38 12.62 58.02
N ILE A 1027 13.04 12.08 59.19
CA ILE A 1027 12.85 12.87 60.42
C ILE A 1027 14.11 12.70 61.26
N ASP A 1028 14.96 13.73 61.33
CA ASP A 1028 16.16 13.69 62.16
C ASP A 1028 15.86 14.08 63.61
N GLU A 1029 16.60 13.47 64.53
CA GLU A 1029 16.31 13.43 65.97
C GLU A 1029 14.81 13.21 66.28
N ALA A 1030 14.15 12.27 65.59
CA ALA A 1030 12.69 12.08 65.59
C ALA A 1030 12.09 11.89 66.99
N TYR A 1031 12.85 11.29 67.91
CA TYR A 1031 12.51 11.17 69.34
C TYR A 1031 12.14 12.50 70.01
N SER A 1032 12.61 13.63 69.47
CA SER A 1032 12.32 14.97 69.98
C SER A 1032 10.82 15.29 69.91
N LEU A 1033 10.07 14.72 68.96
CA LEU A 1033 8.61 14.85 68.84
C LEU A 1033 7.88 14.28 70.07
N ALA A 1034 8.32 13.13 70.57
CA ALA A 1034 7.70 12.42 71.68
C ALA A 1034 8.04 13.00 73.06
N ARG A 1035 9.07 13.85 73.17
CA ARG A 1035 9.46 14.48 74.45
C ARG A 1035 8.38 15.48 74.91
N ARG A 1036 7.83 15.26 76.10
CA ARG A 1036 6.78 16.09 76.73
C ARG A 1036 7.40 17.08 77.72
N PHE A 1037 7.45 18.37 77.35
CA PHE A 1037 7.88 19.46 78.22
C PHE A 1037 6.96 20.68 78.08
N GLY A 1038 6.46 21.19 79.20
CA GLY A 1038 5.60 22.39 79.26
C GLY A 1038 4.23 22.23 78.58
N ALA A 1039 3.46 23.32 78.56
CA ALA A 1039 2.10 23.38 78.01
C ALA A 1039 2.00 23.30 76.46
N GLY A 1040 3.04 22.79 75.80
CA GLY A 1040 3.12 22.54 74.36
C GLY A 1040 3.46 21.08 74.02
N SER A 1041 3.33 20.15 74.98
CA SER A 1041 3.53 18.71 74.75
C SER A 1041 2.63 18.16 73.66
N ASP A 1042 1.38 18.61 73.64
CA ASP A 1042 0.29 17.93 72.95
C ASP A 1042 0.40 18.07 71.43
N PHE A 1043 0.99 19.17 70.96
CA PHE A 1043 1.32 19.40 69.55
C PHE A 1043 2.36 18.40 69.01
N GLY A 1044 3.31 17.96 69.85
CA GLY A 1044 4.26 16.92 69.47
C GLY A 1044 3.59 15.56 69.25
N GLN A 1045 2.54 15.28 70.03
CA GLN A 1045 1.72 14.08 69.87
C GLN A 1045 0.76 14.20 68.68
N GLU A 1046 0.14 15.36 68.47
CA GLU A 1046 -0.69 15.68 67.30
C GLU A 1046 0.09 15.43 65.99
N ALA A 1047 1.35 15.86 65.93
CA ALA A 1047 2.25 15.56 64.82
C ALA A 1047 2.49 14.05 64.63
N ILE A 1048 2.78 13.31 65.72
CA ILE A 1048 3.00 11.85 65.67
C ILE A 1048 1.74 11.11 65.20
N ASP A 1049 0.57 11.50 65.66
CA ASP A 1049 -0.68 10.78 65.38
C ASP A 1049 -1.16 11.05 63.94
N VAL A 1050 -0.98 12.29 63.44
CA VAL A 1050 -1.19 12.64 62.03
C VAL A 1050 -0.20 11.91 61.12
N LEU A 1051 1.09 11.91 61.46
CA LEU A 1051 2.15 11.18 60.75
C LEU A 1051 1.81 9.68 60.68
N THR A 1052 1.45 9.07 61.81
CA THR A 1052 1.12 7.65 61.93
C THR A 1052 -0.07 7.26 61.06
N LYS A 1053 -1.07 8.14 60.90
CA LYS A 1053 -2.19 7.92 59.99
C LYS A 1053 -1.76 8.03 58.52
N LEU A 1054 -1.04 9.10 58.16
CA LEU A 1054 -0.60 9.31 56.77
C LEU A 1054 0.36 8.20 56.29
N MET A 1055 1.13 7.61 57.21
CA MET A 1055 1.94 6.41 56.95
C MET A 1055 1.11 5.16 56.59
N GLU A 1056 -0.15 5.04 57.03
CA GLU A 1056 -1.03 3.94 56.58
C GLU A 1056 -1.69 4.30 55.24
N ASP A 1057 -2.32 5.47 55.20
CA ASP A 1057 -3.11 5.94 54.05
C ASP A 1057 -2.27 6.06 52.76
N HIS A 1058 -0.93 6.18 52.89
CA HIS A 1058 0.01 6.43 51.80
C HIS A 1058 1.27 5.54 51.85
N ARG A 1059 1.19 4.35 52.45
CA ARG A 1059 2.33 3.41 52.63
C ARG A 1059 3.06 2.99 51.34
N ASP A 1060 2.33 3.02 50.22
CA ASP A 1060 2.81 2.65 48.88
C ASP A 1060 3.35 3.87 48.10
N ASP A 1061 3.15 5.09 48.61
CA ASP A 1061 3.59 6.38 48.02
C ASP A 1061 4.70 7.08 48.82
N VAL A 1062 4.86 6.81 50.13
CA VAL A 1062 5.82 7.50 51.02
C VAL A 1062 6.58 6.52 51.89
N VAL A 1063 7.91 6.68 51.97
CA VAL A 1063 8.75 5.99 52.94
C VAL A 1063 9.17 6.94 54.05
N VAL A 1064 8.67 6.76 55.26
CA VAL A 1064 9.21 7.48 56.42
C VAL A 1064 10.47 6.76 56.91
N ILE A 1065 11.51 7.55 57.19
CA ILE A 1065 12.72 7.12 57.89
C ILE A 1065 12.87 8.00 59.13
N ALA A 1066 12.67 7.41 60.31
CA ALA A 1066 12.89 8.13 61.57
C ALA A 1066 14.33 7.89 62.05
N ALA A 1067 15.07 8.95 62.39
CA ALA A 1067 16.49 8.87 62.71
C ALA A 1067 16.85 9.49 64.07
N GLY A 1068 17.94 9.01 64.67
CA GLY A 1068 18.50 9.56 65.90
C GLY A 1068 19.49 8.63 66.60
N TYR A 1069 19.77 8.93 67.87
CA TYR A 1069 20.58 8.10 68.78
C TYR A 1069 19.79 6.87 69.26
N THR A 1070 20.50 5.82 69.69
CA THR A 1070 19.95 4.45 69.72
C THR A 1070 18.91 4.21 70.82
N GLU A 1071 19.17 4.64 72.05
CA GLU A 1071 18.22 4.46 73.16
C GLU A 1071 17.02 5.42 73.06
N GLU A 1072 17.24 6.61 72.53
CA GLU A 1072 16.22 7.62 72.30
C GLU A 1072 15.24 7.19 71.20
N MET A 1073 15.73 6.59 70.11
CA MET A 1073 14.87 6.08 69.04
C MET A 1073 14.05 4.86 69.46
N ARG A 1074 14.55 4.04 70.39
CA ARG A 1074 13.72 3.01 71.04
C ARG A 1074 12.55 3.62 71.80
N THR A 1075 12.82 4.67 72.59
CA THR A 1075 11.81 5.41 73.37
C THR A 1075 10.75 6.06 72.47
N PHE A 1076 11.15 6.55 71.28
CA PHE A 1076 10.22 7.10 70.27
C PHE A 1076 9.23 6.05 69.75
N LEU A 1077 9.70 4.86 69.37
CA LEU A 1077 8.82 3.82 68.83
C LEU A 1077 7.82 3.28 69.87
N GLU A 1078 8.18 3.34 71.15
CA GLU A 1078 7.30 2.91 72.25
C GLU A 1078 6.29 4.00 72.67
N SER A 1079 6.41 5.25 72.20
CA SER A 1079 5.51 6.34 72.59
C SER A 1079 4.13 6.33 71.90
N ASN A 1080 3.99 5.65 70.75
CA ASN A 1080 2.69 5.35 70.13
C ASN A 1080 2.74 3.95 69.48
N PRO A 1081 1.89 2.99 69.87
CA PRO A 1081 1.85 1.65 69.29
C PRO A 1081 1.73 1.59 67.76
N GLY A 1082 1.10 2.60 67.15
CA GLY A 1082 0.94 2.72 65.71
C GLY A 1082 2.22 3.10 64.95
N LEU A 1083 3.25 3.61 65.63
CA LEU A 1083 4.60 3.77 65.06
C LEU A 1083 5.29 2.40 64.99
N ARG A 1084 5.30 1.66 66.11
CA ARG A 1084 5.95 0.34 66.25
C ARG A 1084 5.39 -0.73 65.31
N SER A 1085 4.14 -0.62 64.88
CA SER A 1085 3.54 -1.52 63.88
C SER A 1085 3.90 -1.17 62.43
N ARG A 1086 4.38 0.05 62.16
CA ARG A 1086 4.66 0.57 60.79
C ARG A 1086 6.15 0.64 60.49
N PHE A 1087 6.96 1.01 61.47
CA PHE A 1087 8.41 0.92 61.41
C PHE A 1087 8.87 -0.52 61.65
N SER A 1088 8.89 -1.33 60.59
CA SER A 1088 9.10 -2.79 60.70
C SER A 1088 10.55 -3.21 60.97
N ARG A 1089 11.54 -2.36 60.65
CA ARG A 1089 12.98 -2.66 60.74
C ARG A 1089 13.82 -1.43 61.08
N THR A 1090 14.92 -1.67 61.79
CA THR A 1090 15.94 -0.67 62.16
C THR A 1090 17.25 -0.99 61.45
N LEU A 1091 17.97 0.03 60.98
CA LEU A 1091 19.33 -0.04 60.44
C LEU A 1091 20.27 0.70 61.40
N GLU A 1092 21.39 0.06 61.72
CA GLU A 1092 22.37 0.54 62.71
C GLU A 1092 23.68 0.99 62.05
N PHE A 1093 24.17 2.16 62.46
CA PHE A 1093 25.32 2.87 61.90
C PHE A 1093 26.40 3.05 62.97
N GLY A 1094 27.46 2.24 62.89
CA GLY A 1094 28.63 2.34 63.77
C GLY A 1094 29.44 3.63 63.56
N ALA A 1095 30.34 3.92 64.49
CA ALA A 1095 31.38 4.93 64.29
C ALA A 1095 32.46 4.41 63.32
N TYR A 1096 33.18 5.32 62.66
CA TYR A 1096 34.28 4.98 61.76
C TYR A 1096 35.58 4.66 62.50
N GLU A 1097 36.36 3.71 61.96
CA GLU A 1097 37.71 3.44 62.45
C GLU A 1097 38.74 4.48 61.96
N PRO A 1098 39.85 4.73 62.68
CA PRO A 1098 40.88 5.71 62.30
C PRO A 1098 41.44 5.53 60.89
N ALA A 1099 41.53 4.29 60.39
CA ALA A 1099 41.94 4.02 59.01
C ALA A 1099 40.87 4.45 57.99
N GLU A 1100 39.59 4.24 58.28
CA GLU A 1100 38.48 4.69 57.43
C GLU A 1100 38.42 6.23 57.40
N LEU A 1101 38.65 6.90 58.54
CA LEU A 1101 38.77 8.35 58.60
C LEU A 1101 39.93 8.87 57.72
N THR A 1102 41.07 8.19 57.70
CA THR A 1102 42.18 8.53 56.80
C THR A 1102 41.82 8.36 55.32
N GLU A 1103 41.10 7.29 54.94
CA GLU A 1103 40.61 7.14 53.57
C GLU A 1103 39.52 8.16 53.22
N ILE A 1104 38.71 8.62 54.19
CA ILE A 1104 37.77 9.74 54.00
C ILE A 1104 38.52 11.04 53.72
N VAL A 1105 39.59 11.37 54.47
CA VAL A 1105 40.47 12.52 54.16
C VAL A 1105 41.08 12.36 52.76
N ARG A 1106 41.57 11.17 52.41
CA ARG A 1106 42.16 10.91 51.07
C ARG A 1106 41.13 11.00 49.94
N LEU A 1107 39.89 10.56 50.15
CA LEU A 1107 38.79 10.66 49.20
C LEU A 1107 38.37 12.13 49.01
N GLN A 1108 38.31 12.91 50.09
CA GLN A 1108 38.06 14.34 50.04
C GLN A 1108 39.21 15.08 49.34
N ALA A 1109 40.47 14.79 49.64
CA ALA A 1109 41.63 15.37 48.96
C ALA A 1109 41.57 15.12 47.44
N ARG A 1110 41.31 13.86 47.03
CA ARG A 1110 41.12 13.49 45.61
C ARG A 1110 39.96 14.23 44.95
N ARG A 1111 38.87 14.53 45.66
CA ARG A 1111 37.75 15.35 45.13
C ARG A 1111 38.15 16.80 44.85
N HIS A 1112 39.17 17.31 45.53
CA HIS A 1112 39.75 18.64 45.31
C HIS A 1112 41.03 18.59 44.46
N THR A 1113 41.28 17.47 43.75
CA THR A 1113 42.48 17.22 42.91
C THR A 1113 43.81 17.12 43.69
N TYR A 1114 43.77 17.17 45.02
CA TYR A 1114 44.95 16.97 45.86
C TYR A 1114 45.29 15.48 46.04
N ARG A 1115 46.59 15.21 46.12
CA ARG A 1115 47.18 13.90 46.44
C ARG A 1115 48.01 14.05 47.71
N LEU A 1116 47.63 13.32 48.76
CA LEU A 1116 48.46 13.15 49.95
C LEU A 1116 49.78 12.47 49.58
N ALA A 1117 50.91 12.97 50.08
CA ALA A 1117 52.20 12.30 49.96
C ALA A 1117 52.22 10.97 50.75
N PRO A 1118 53.14 10.03 50.43
CA PRO A 1118 53.08 8.66 50.95
C PRO A 1118 53.19 8.55 52.49
N ASP A 1119 53.90 9.50 53.10
CA ASP A 1119 54.16 9.69 54.52
C ASP A 1119 52.99 10.33 55.28
N VAL A 1120 52.19 11.16 54.62
CA VAL A 1120 51.04 11.88 55.22
C VAL A 1120 49.93 10.93 55.66
N GLY A 1121 49.71 9.83 54.92
CA GLY A 1121 48.67 8.85 55.23
C GLY A 1121 48.79 8.26 56.65
N PRO A 1122 49.93 7.63 57.01
CA PRO A 1122 50.18 7.13 58.37
C PRO A 1122 50.01 8.19 59.47
N LEU A 1123 50.47 9.43 59.24
CA LEU A 1123 50.37 10.53 60.21
C LEU A 1123 48.91 10.95 60.50
N LEU A 1124 48.03 10.89 59.49
CA LEU A 1124 46.60 11.11 59.66
C LEU A 1124 45.95 10.00 60.51
N THR A 1125 46.25 8.73 60.23
CA THR A 1125 45.70 7.59 61.01
C THR A 1125 46.10 7.67 62.47
N ASP A 1126 47.39 7.92 62.74
CA ASP A 1126 47.96 8.09 64.08
C ASP A 1126 47.38 9.33 64.81
N ARG A 1127 47.04 10.42 64.09
CA ARG A 1127 46.29 11.56 64.65
C ARG A 1127 44.87 11.17 65.05
N PHE A 1128 44.14 10.42 64.23
CA PHE A 1128 42.79 9.96 64.56
C PHE A 1128 42.78 8.94 65.71
N GLU A 1129 43.70 7.97 65.72
CA GLU A 1129 43.87 7.03 66.83
C GLU A 1129 44.10 7.76 68.15
N ARG A 1130 45.00 8.75 68.20
CA ARG A 1130 45.25 9.54 69.42
C ARG A 1130 44.02 10.31 69.91
N ARG A 1131 43.12 10.74 69.03
CA ARG A 1131 41.87 11.44 69.38
C ARG A 1131 40.83 10.45 69.93
N GLN A 1132 40.60 9.35 69.23
CA GLN A 1132 39.71 8.26 69.66
C GLN A 1132 40.13 7.69 71.03
N ARG A 1133 41.43 7.45 71.26
CA ARG A 1133 42.00 6.99 72.55
C ARG A 1133 41.83 7.97 73.72
N ARG A 1134 41.50 9.25 73.46
CA ARG A 1134 41.19 10.26 74.50
C ARG A 1134 39.70 10.32 74.87
N GLY A 1135 38.84 9.59 74.16
CA GLY A 1135 37.39 9.67 74.29
C GLY A 1135 36.72 10.72 73.39
N ASP A 1136 37.50 11.51 72.65
CA ASP A 1136 37.00 12.45 71.65
C ASP A 1136 36.54 11.68 70.40
N ALA A 1137 35.24 11.41 70.31
CA ALA A 1137 34.65 10.63 69.21
C ALA A 1137 34.65 11.38 67.86
N ALA A 1138 35.74 11.26 67.11
CA ALA A 1138 35.89 11.80 65.77
C ALA A 1138 35.14 10.96 64.73
N ASN A 1139 34.46 11.59 63.77
CA ASN A 1139 33.80 10.93 62.64
C ASN A 1139 34.05 11.69 61.32
N ALA A 1140 33.34 11.38 60.23
CA ALA A 1140 33.56 11.95 58.90
C ALA A 1140 33.47 13.51 58.84
N ARG A 1141 32.90 14.15 59.86
CA ARG A 1141 32.89 15.62 60.01
C ARG A 1141 34.26 16.16 60.42
N ASP A 1142 34.94 15.55 61.39
CA ASP A 1142 36.30 15.91 61.81
C ASP A 1142 37.31 15.74 60.67
N ALA A 1143 37.16 14.66 59.90
CA ALA A 1143 38.00 14.38 58.72
C ALA A 1143 37.94 15.51 57.69
N ARG A 1144 36.76 16.09 57.46
CA ARG A 1144 36.58 17.22 56.54
C ARG A 1144 37.35 18.46 57.00
N THR A 1145 37.16 18.88 58.25
CA THR A 1145 37.81 20.09 58.79
C THR A 1145 39.34 19.97 58.75
N LEU A 1146 39.87 18.77 59.01
CA LEU A 1146 41.31 18.53 58.94
C LEU A 1146 41.90 18.71 57.52
N LEU A 1147 41.15 18.38 56.46
CA LEU A 1147 41.61 18.63 55.09
C LEU A 1147 41.57 20.12 54.74
N GLU A 1148 40.53 20.83 55.19
CA GLU A 1148 40.38 22.27 54.96
C GLU A 1148 41.59 23.03 55.56
N GLU A 1149 42.01 22.69 56.78
CA GLU A 1149 43.24 23.20 57.43
C GLU A 1149 44.54 22.90 56.62
N MET A 1150 44.67 21.71 56.02
CA MET A 1150 45.88 21.32 55.28
C MET A 1150 46.08 22.08 53.97
N VAL A 1151 44.99 22.43 53.28
CA VAL A 1151 45.05 23.15 52.00
C VAL A 1151 45.51 24.60 52.20
N GLU A 1152 45.10 25.24 53.30
CA GLU A 1152 45.55 26.59 53.66
C GLU A 1152 47.07 26.64 53.90
N HIS A 1153 47.64 25.61 54.55
CA HIS A 1153 49.08 25.50 54.78
C HIS A 1153 49.87 25.32 53.46
N GLN A 1154 49.39 24.44 52.56
CA GLN A 1154 50.04 24.21 51.26
C GLN A 1154 50.07 25.48 50.39
N ALA A 1155 48.99 26.27 50.41
CA ALA A 1155 48.91 27.53 49.69
C ALA A 1155 49.96 28.54 50.20
N ALA A 1156 50.15 28.64 51.51
CA ALA A 1156 51.18 29.48 52.11
C ALA A 1156 52.60 29.03 51.73
N ARG A 1157 52.87 27.72 51.70
CA ARG A 1157 54.18 27.13 51.35
C ARG A 1157 54.62 27.41 49.90
N LEU A 1158 53.67 27.53 48.97
CA LEU A 1158 53.98 27.69 47.54
C LEU A 1158 54.04 29.15 47.06
N ALA A 1159 53.71 30.11 47.92
CA ALA A 1159 53.56 31.53 47.56
C ALA A 1159 54.85 32.18 46.99
N ASP A 1160 56.04 31.78 47.47
CA ASP A 1160 57.32 32.37 47.08
C ASP A 1160 57.95 31.76 45.80
N ARG A 1161 57.22 30.91 45.06
CA ARG A 1161 57.68 30.32 43.78
C ARG A 1161 57.17 31.13 42.59
N GLU A 1162 58.06 31.65 41.74
CA GLU A 1162 57.67 32.34 40.49
C GLU A 1162 56.88 31.45 39.52
N THR A 1163 57.24 30.15 39.45
CA THR A 1163 56.52 29.13 38.68
C THR A 1163 56.55 27.79 39.43
N PRO A 1164 55.64 27.52 40.38
CA PRO A 1164 55.53 26.22 41.02
C PRO A 1164 55.12 25.17 40.00
N THR A 1165 55.71 23.98 40.08
CA THR A 1165 55.41 22.89 39.13
C THR A 1165 54.04 22.27 39.40
N ARG A 1166 53.48 21.62 38.38
CA ARG A 1166 52.17 20.94 38.51
C ARG A 1166 52.14 19.93 39.66
N ASP A 1167 53.24 19.21 39.88
CA ASP A 1167 53.34 18.20 40.93
C ASP A 1167 53.43 18.82 42.34
N GLU A 1168 54.06 19.99 42.48
CA GLU A 1168 54.09 20.74 43.74
C GLU A 1168 52.71 21.28 44.11
N LEU A 1169 51.95 21.79 43.12
CA LEU A 1169 50.60 22.31 43.31
C LEU A 1169 49.56 21.23 43.72
N ILE A 1170 49.72 19.98 43.28
CA ILE A 1170 48.76 18.90 43.57
C ILE A 1170 49.14 18.03 44.78
N VAL A 1171 50.36 18.15 45.33
CA VAL A 1171 50.81 17.31 46.46
C VAL A 1171 50.74 18.06 47.79
N LEU A 1172 50.00 17.47 48.74
CA LEU A 1172 50.00 17.84 50.16
C LEU A 1172 51.09 17.00 50.87
N LEU A 1173 52.00 17.68 51.56
CA LEU A 1173 53.18 17.13 52.26
C LEU A 1173 52.93 17.06 53.78
N ALA A 1174 53.81 16.38 54.52
CA ALA A 1174 53.69 16.27 55.98
C ALA A 1174 53.84 17.62 56.72
N GLU A 1175 54.57 18.57 56.13
CA GLU A 1175 54.68 19.95 56.63
C GLU A 1175 53.37 20.76 56.48
N ASP A 1176 52.46 20.35 55.61
CA ASP A 1176 51.13 20.96 55.47
C ASP A 1176 50.16 20.51 56.59
N LEU A 1177 50.55 19.60 57.49
CA LEU A 1177 49.69 19.13 58.57
C LEU A 1177 49.56 20.17 59.71
N PRO A 1178 48.32 20.56 60.09
CA PRO A 1178 48.08 21.56 61.14
C PRO A 1178 48.56 21.08 62.51
N GLY A 1179 49.54 21.80 63.06
CA GLY A 1179 50.23 21.47 64.31
C GLY A 1179 51.55 20.71 64.16
N GLY A 1180 52.01 20.43 62.93
CA GLY A 1180 53.27 19.72 62.63
C GLY A 1180 54.58 20.51 62.83
N GLY A 1181 54.57 21.61 63.58
CA GLY A 1181 55.69 22.55 63.67
C GLY A 1181 56.82 22.10 64.61
N THR A 1182 57.68 21.17 64.18
CA THR A 1182 58.94 20.84 64.87
C THR A 1182 60.14 20.66 63.93
N THR A 1183 61.22 21.34 64.33
CA THR A 1183 62.65 21.27 63.94
C THR A 1183 63.21 19.83 63.78
N VAL A 1184 64.40 19.54 63.22
CA VAL A 1184 65.75 20.13 63.40
C VAL A 1184 66.66 19.98 62.12
N PRO A 1185 68.03 19.94 62.11
CA PRO A 1185 68.86 20.93 61.41
C PRO A 1185 69.62 20.46 60.15
N GLY A 1186 70.16 21.43 59.38
CA GLY A 1186 71.26 21.21 58.43
C GLY A 1186 71.40 22.37 57.42
N GLY A 1187 72.58 22.66 56.85
CA GLY A 1187 73.85 21.95 57.07
C GLY A 1187 75.00 22.22 56.09
N GLY A 1188 74.94 23.23 55.22
CA GLY A 1188 76.08 23.69 54.40
C GLY A 1188 76.26 23.06 53.00
N THR A 1189 77.10 23.74 52.20
CA THR A 1189 77.82 23.26 50.99
C THR A 1189 77.03 22.65 49.80
N THR A 1190 76.76 23.51 48.82
CA THR A 1190 77.24 23.40 47.41
C THR A 1190 77.35 22.03 46.71
N VAL A 1191 76.72 21.90 45.54
CA VAL A 1191 77.35 21.42 44.27
C VAL A 1191 76.47 21.84 43.06
N PRO A 1192 77.04 22.10 41.86
CA PRO A 1192 76.26 22.65 40.73
C PRO A 1192 75.91 21.64 39.62
N GLY A 1193 74.80 21.92 38.92
CA GLY A 1193 74.75 21.98 37.45
C GLY A 1193 74.68 20.70 36.59
N GLY A 1194 73.50 20.46 36.01
CA GLY A 1194 73.35 20.16 34.57
C GLY A 1194 73.40 18.70 34.09
N GLY A 1195 72.81 18.45 32.91
CA GLY A 1195 72.66 17.13 32.26
C GLY A 1195 71.36 16.44 32.68
N SER A 1196 70.27 16.35 31.90
CA SER A 1196 70.05 16.07 30.46
C SER A 1196 70.05 14.58 30.10
N ALA A 1197 69.08 14.20 29.24
CA ALA A 1197 68.91 12.92 28.53
C ALA A 1197 68.48 11.66 29.34
N ALA A 1198 67.16 11.52 29.53
CA ALA A 1198 66.40 10.30 29.21
C ALA A 1198 64.91 10.64 29.02
#